data_AF-A0A0F7FH27-F1
#
_entry.id   AF-A0A0F7FH27-F1
#
_cell.length_a   1.000
_cell.length_b   1.000
_cell.length_c   1.000
_cell.angle_alpha   90.00
_cell.angle_beta   90.00
_cell.angle_gamma   90.00
#
_symmetry.space_group_name_H-M   'P 1'
#
loop_
_entity.id
_entity.type
_entity.pdbx_description
1 polymer ?
#
loop_
_entity_poly.entity_id
_entity_poly.type
_entity_poly.pdbx_seq_one_letter_code
_entity_poly.pdbx_strand_id
1 'polypeptide(L)'
;MSKPERFIESPRLPVSIINEASAKEKQGGGRPPHWEMVFWWTRKPLASARAVLAAAALPADFDEQSFTRYILRVKVDLRDKNVGNVPHRENPQLPEEIKDKISKMRVLDPFAGYGSIPLEALRLGFGEVVAVELLPTAYVLLKAVLEYPRWAVEEKLGDKLVKDVEEWGKRVAEHLKEDPDIKELYEPDVAVYIGTWEVKCPHCGKYTPLVGNWWLARVRKAAEQEAGPEGEEEGARKGLFTRLAWMDWDHSIKVVDLNRELGAKALKAKVNAKQGYVEVGGRRYTVRKPNVDAKREVATCLHCGNQIRFITPAGRHTVERPKGQDYEWYVKWALKQWNTLLERYLEGRASLEEVRAAPARPILLVKVRVEGGDLSFEPCKPADTEKLWRALEKLRSMWGDPDIPTELFAPYQMGTAGTFGITLWGFDKFYKLFNPRQLLTLVKLVKLVREAGKRVEEEKLAEGWSKEEAFEYSEAVTVYLATAVLKHTVYNTMMTWLHSSNPWGVDVSPSLADRGIAMQWNWCEIQPFAEKRLSGVLKTPVSFANAVRSETRALAYLITAVSRSPGKIRVLLDDAAVLSGLKDEKIDIVVTDPPYRDDVPYSELSDFYYVWLKRALCDVVDGRLAPRFLGEAFFREVGGGYREVRTQWEEFAMREVGLSPGRLSFFEGGRASKEAAREHFIELLRRSFSRMRELLADDGLLVTYYAHTNPEAWEELISAGWRAGFRVSAAFPVATESAQRVTARGKAALDTSIVVVWRPGRAGEALADEVYREAVASAERRAEELLKAGWWGVDLFVGTLAATLAPFTSRKKVVGAEDIGRLVAEKAYPAAARGLARALARAAGEEGGVEEVRSGEALYYMLAKLLLPRSARAGRRVMDRSAAHILGLGTGVDDKRLAALAIVERGGEDFLLLEPRGGGRDDLVELFRKRGLDPAEPSLRSPVDALHMLEYYAVSYGVEEFKKRYERLRALGAHHVGEAVRLAKVLHRLLPPTDPEKELCGRVLSYQTGTGTLEGWLHGA
;
A
#
# COMPACT_ATOMS: atom_id res chain seq x y z
N MET A 1 -19.01 35.43 13.86
CA MET A 1 -19.18 35.28 12.41
C MET A 1 -18.68 33.90 12.00
N SER A 2 -19.44 33.16 11.18
CA SER A 2 -18.98 31.87 10.64
C SER A 2 -17.79 32.11 9.71
N LYS A 3 -16.69 31.36 9.88
CA LYS A 3 -15.53 31.44 8.99
C LYS A 3 -15.94 31.02 7.57
N PRO A 4 -15.43 31.65 6.51
CA PRO A 4 -15.80 31.33 5.13
C PRO A 4 -15.37 29.90 4.77
N GLU A 5 -16.25 29.20 4.06
CA GLU A 5 -15.97 27.85 3.53
C GLU A 5 -14.92 27.91 2.41
N ARG A 6 -14.14 26.83 2.30
CA ARG A 6 -13.12 26.64 1.24
C ARG A 6 -13.64 25.65 0.18
N PHE A 7 -13.00 25.64 -1.00
CA PHE A 7 -13.42 24.76 -2.10
C PHE A 7 -13.41 23.27 -1.70
N ILE A 8 -12.50 22.87 -0.81
CA ILE A 8 -12.41 21.51 -0.27
C ILE A 8 -13.65 21.08 0.54
N GLU A 9 -14.46 22.02 1.03
CA GLU A 9 -15.72 21.75 1.73
C GLU A 9 -16.94 21.72 0.77
N SER A 10 -16.75 22.23 -0.45
CA SER A 10 -17.80 22.40 -1.46
C SER A 10 -18.23 21.06 -2.10
N PRO A 11 -19.53 20.83 -2.34
CA PRO A 11 -19.99 19.66 -3.11
C PRO A 11 -19.56 19.69 -4.59
N ARG A 12 -19.06 20.84 -5.07
CA ARG A 12 -18.55 21.04 -6.44
C ARG A 12 -17.12 20.54 -6.65
N LEU A 13 -16.44 20.05 -5.62
CA LEU A 13 -15.11 19.47 -5.78
C LEU A 13 -15.19 18.23 -6.71
N PRO A 14 -14.42 18.18 -7.82
CA PRO A 14 -14.54 17.11 -8.82
C PRO A 14 -13.84 15.82 -8.40
N VAL A 15 -14.34 15.18 -7.34
CA VAL A 15 -13.70 14.00 -6.71
C VAL A 15 -13.53 12.83 -7.68
N SER A 16 -14.50 12.57 -8.57
CA SER A 16 -14.37 11.50 -9.58
C SER A 16 -13.18 11.74 -10.52
N ILE A 17 -12.94 12.99 -10.92
CA ILE A 17 -11.82 13.35 -11.80
C ILE A 17 -10.49 13.25 -11.04
N ILE A 18 -10.46 13.68 -9.77
CA ILE A 18 -9.29 13.54 -8.89
C ILE A 18 -8.93 12.06 -8.73
N ASN A 19 -9.92 11.19 -8.57
CA ASN A 19 -9.74 9.75 -8.41
C ASN A 19 -9.17 9.10 -9.67
N GLU A 20 -9.73 9.41 -10.84
CA GLU A 20 -9.24 8.91 -12.12
C GLU A 20 -7.80 9.40 -12.40
N ALA A 21 -7.53 10.69 -12.15
CA ALA A 21 -6.21 11.28 -12.27
C ALA A 21 -5.18 10.57 -11.36
N SER A 22 -5.55 10.30 -10.11
CA SER A 22 -4.72 9.62 -9.12
C SER A 22 -4.47 8.15 -9.50
N ALA A 23 -5.49 7.47 -10.03
CA ALA A 23 -5.38 6.09 -10.49
C ALA A 23 -4.37 5.96 -11.65
N LYS A 24 -4.33 6.93 -12.58
CA LYS A 24 -3.36 6.92 -13.69
C LYS A 24 -1.91 6.99 -13.25
N GLU A 25 -1.61 7.68 -12.15
CA GLU A 25 -0.25 7.75 -11.60
C GLU A 25 0.18 6.43 -10.94
N LYS A 26 -0.80 5.62 -10.50
CA LYS A 26 -0.58 4.31 -9.87
C LYS A 26 -0.62 3.15 -10.87
N GLN A 27 -0.80 3.42 -12.17
CA GLN A 27 -0.88 2.42 -13.24
C GLN A 27 0.31 2.50 -14.20
N GLY A 28 0.53 1.41 -14.96
CA GLY A 28 1.73 1.15 -15.78
C GLY A 28 2.29 2.35 -16.55
N GLY A 29 3.55 2.71 -16.25
CA GLY A 29 4.27 3.81 -16.91
C GLY A 29 3.85 5.23 -16.47
N GLY A 30 2.82 5.36 -15.62
CA GLY A 30 2.33 6.64 -15.10
C GLY A 30 2.96 7.11 -13.78
N ARG A 31 3.84 6.31 -13.16
CA ARG A 31 4.48 6.64 -11.89
C ARG A 31 5.44 7.83 -12.05
N PRO A 32 5.41 8.82 -11.13
CA PRO A 32 6.42 9.88 -11.07
C PRO A 32 7.85 9.33 -10.97
N PRO A 33 8.84 9.85 -11.72
CA PRO A 33 10.21 9.34 -11.68
C PRO A 33 10.85 9.29 -10.29
N HIS A 34 10.59 10.27 -9.43
CA HIS A 34 11.16 10.31 -8.07
C HIS A 34 10.67 9.18 -7.17
N TRP A 35 9.54 8.54 -7.47
CA TRP A 35 9.09 7.32 -6.77
C TRP A 35 10.02 6.13 -7.01
N GLU A 36 10.88 6.19 -8.03
CA GLU A 36 11.81 5.13 -8.35
C GLU A 36 13.19 5.38 -7.73
N MET A 37 13.40 6.42 -6.92
CA MET A 37 14.67 6.64 -6.21
C MET A 37 14.91 5.56 -5.15
N VAL A 38 14.17 5.58 -4.03
CA VAL A 38 14.22 4.54 -2.98
C VAL A 38 12.82 4.05 -2.69
N PHE A 39 12.62 2.75 -2.47
CA PHE A 39 11.31 2.21 -2.08
C PHE A 39 10.83 2.79 -0.74
N TRP A 40 9.59 3.26 -0.69
CA TRP A 40 8.94 3.79 0.52
C TRP A 40 7.48 3.35 0.54
N TRP A 41 6.98 2.89 1.70
CA TRP A 41 5.74 2.10 1.80
C TRP A 41 4.47 2.84 1.41
N THR A 42 4.36 4.12 1.75
CA THR A 42 3.17 4.94 1.46
C THR A 42 3.56 6.17 0.65
N ARG A 43 2.96 6.30 -0.53
CA ARG A 43 3.15 7.48 -1.40
C ARG A 43 1.82 7.95 -1.90
N LYS A 44 1.48 9.19 -1.62
CA LYS A 44 0.24 9.79 -2.10
C LYS A 44 0.38 10.15 -3.58
N PRO A 45 -0.61 9.84 -4.43
CA PRO A 45 -0.64 10.35 -5.79
C PRO A 45 -0.46 11.87 -5.79
N LEU A 46 0.37 12.38 -6.68
CA LEU A 46 0.63 13.81 -6.82
C LEU A 46 -0.64 14.55 -7.27
N ALA A 47 -1.46 13.93 -8.14
CA ALA A 47 -2.75 14.48 -8.53
C ALA A 47 -3.68 14.75 -7.32
N SER A 48 -3.74 13.80 -6.38
CA SER A 48 -4.52 13.93 -5.14
C SER A 48 -3.96 15.02 -4.24
N ALA A 49 -2.65 14.99 -3.95
CA ALA A 49 -1.99 15.98 -3.11
C ALA A 49 -2.21 17.41 -3.65
N ARG A 50 -2.03 17.60 -4.97
CA ARG A 50 -2.30 18.86 -5.65
C ARG A 50 -3.74 19.33 -5.48
N ALA A 51 -4.70 18.43 -5.68
CA ALA A 51 -6.12 18.74 -5.58
C ALA A 51 -6.47 19.23 -4.16
N VAL A 52 -6.02 18.49 -3.15
CA VAL A 52 -6.32 18.78 -1.74
C VAL A 52 -5.72 20.11 -1.30
N LEU A 53 -4.44 20.35 -1.62
CA LEU A 53 -3.76 21.60 -1.30
C LEU A 53 -4.44 22.81 -1.96
N ALA A 54 -4.71 22.73 -3.26
CA ALA A 54 -5.35 23.82 -3.98
C ALA A 54 -6.78 24.06 -3.46
N ALA A 55 -7.57 23.00 -3.27
CA ALA A 55 -8.94 23.12 -2.78
C ALA A 55 -9.02 23.71 -1.35
N ALA A 56 -8.02 23.46 -0.51
CA ALA A 56 -7.93 24.07 0.82
C ALA A 56 -7.62 25.58 0.75
N ALA A 57 -6.89 26.04 -0.27
CA ALA A 57 -6.55 27.47 -0.46
C ALA A 57 -7.65 28.27 -1.19
N LEU A 58 -8.43 27.61 -2.06
CA LEU A 58 -9.42 28.22 -2.93
C LEU A 58 -10.75 28.53 -2.21
N PRO A 59 -11.50 29.55 -2.65
CA PRO A 59 -12.82 29.87 -2.10
C PRO A 59 -13.86 28.79 -2.45
N ALA A 60 -14.88 28.60 -1.61
CA ALA A 60 -15.92 27.58 -1.79
C ALA A 60 -16.65 27.64 -3.14
N ASP A 61 -16.67 28.83 -3.77
CA ASP A 61 -17.38 29.08 -5.01
C ASP A 61 -16.56 28.93 -6.29
N PHE A 62 -15.32 28.44 -6.17
CA PHE A 62 -14.45 28.20 -7.31
C PHE A 62 -15.08 27.28 -8.37
N ASP A 63 -14.79 27.57 -9.64
CA ASP A 63 -15.35 26.85 -10.79
C ASP A 63 -14.64 25.50 -11.01
N GLU A 64 -15.44 24.43 -11.18
CA GLU A 64 -14.98 23.05 -11.36
C GLU A 64 -14.15 22.89 -12.65
N GLN A 65 -14.57 23.53 -13.74
CA GLN A 65 -13.88 23.41 -15.04
C GLN A 65 -12.51 24.09 -14.97
N SER A 66 -12.45 25.26 -14.35
CA SER A 66 -11.22 26.00 -14.09
C SER A 66 -10.29 25.20 -13.19
N PHE A 67 -10.80 24.58 -12.11
CA PHE A 67 -10.01 23.70 -11.25
C PHE A 67 -9.39 22.54 -12.04
N THR A 68 -10.21 21.87 -12.84
CA THR A 68 -9.80 20.72 -13.65
C THR A 68 -8.74 21.10 -14.68
N ARG A 69 -8.92 22.23 -15.37
CA ARG A 69 -8.05 22.70 -16.45
C ARG A 69 -6.74 23.31 -15.96
N TYR A 70 -6.80 24.17 -14.95
CA TYR A 70 -5.67 25.01 -14.53
C TYR A 70 -4.90 24.43 -13.34
N ILE A 71 -5.59 23.79 -12.41
CA ILE A 71 -4.97 23.18 -11.22
C ILE A 71 -4.57 21.74 -11.53
N LEU A 72 -5.54 20.86 -11.80
CA LEU A 72 -5.26 19.44 -12.02
C LEU A 72 -4.50 19.17 -13.33
N ARG A 73 -4.64 20.03 -14.34
CA ARG A 73 -4.02 19.89 -15.67
C ARG A 73 -4.39 18.56 -16.35
N VAL A 74 -5.66 18.18 -16.23
CA VAL A 74 -6.18 16.95 -16.83
C VAL A 74 -6.98 17.23 -18.09
N LYS A 75 -6.81 16.38 -19.10
CA LYS A 75 -7.60 16.36 -20.34
C LYS A 75 -8.74 15.38 -20.14
N VAL A 76 -9.93 15.89 -19.86
CA VAL A 76 -11.10 15.05 -19.56
C VAL A 76 -11.89 14.81 -20.84
N ASP A 77 -12.18 13.55 -21.14
CA ASP A 77 -13.24 13.22 -22.11
C ASP A 77 -14.59 13.50 -21.45
N LEU A 78 -15.33 14.47 -21.98
CA LEU A 78 -16.60 14.94 -21.39
C LEU A 78 -17.71 13.88 -21.41
N ARG A 79 -17.58 12.81 -22.21
CA ARG A 79 -18.60 11.74 -22.26
C ARG A 79 -18.51 10.79 -21.08
N ASP A 80 -17.28 10.39 -20.72
CA ASP A 80 -17.04 9.33 -19.73
C ASP A 80 -16.20 9.78 -18.52
N LYS A 81 -15.89 11.08 -18.42
CA LYS A 81 -15.00 11.69 -17.39
C LYS A 81 -13.60 11.04 -17.29
N ASN A 82 -13.14 10.38 -18.34
CA ASN A 82 -11.83 9.71 -18.40
C ASN A 82 -10.70 10.74 -18.58
N VAL A 83 -9.62 10.61 -17.80
CA VAL A 83 -8.47 11.55 -17.82
C VAL A 83 -7.45 11.10 -18.87
N GLY A 84 -7.37 11.70 -20.05
CA GLY A 84 -6.52 11.24 -21.15
C GLY A 84 -4.99 11.31 -20.92
N ASN A 85 -4.50 12.12 -19.99
CA ASN A 85 -3.06 12.32 -19.71
C ASN A 85 -2.63 11.82 -18.32
N VAL A 86 -1.33 11.89 -18.03
CA VAL A 86 -0.77 11.60 -16.70
C VAL A 86 -0.51 12.94 -15.97
N PRO A 87 -1.23 13.26 -14.88
CA PRO A 87 -1.26 14.62 -14.30
C PRO A 87 0.10 15.16 -13.84
N HIS A 88 0.90 14.36 -13.13
CA HIS A 88 2.18 14.83 -12.60
C HIS A 88 3.19 15.30 -13.66
N ARG A 89 3.00 14.99 -14.94
CA ARG A 89 3.86 15.43 -16.05
C ARG A 89 3.63 16.90 -16.43
N GLU A 90 2.54 17.48 -15.96
CA GLU A 90 2.16 18.87 -16.20
C GLU A 90 2.26 19.66 -14.89
N ASN A 91 2.91 20.83 -14.94
CA ASN A 91 2.87 21.81 -13.85
C ASN A 91 1.55 22.59 -13.88
N PRO A 92 0.98 22.91 -12.71
CA PRO A 92 -0.26 23.69 -12.63
C PRO A 92 -0.05 25.10 -13.20
N GLN A 93 -1.12 25.70 -13.74
CA GLN A 93 -1.11 27.00 -14.41
C GLN A 93 -2.20 27.89 -13.79
N LEU A 94 -1.91 28.44 -12.62
CA LEU A 94 -2.88 29.22 -11.86
C LEU A 94 -3.11 30.59 -12.52
N PRO A 95 -4.36 31.09 -12.56
CA PRO A 95 -4.64 32.51 -12.80
C PRO A 95 -3.86 33.40 -11.82
N GLU A 96 -3.42 34.59 -12.27
CA GLU A 96 -2.50 35.44 -11.50
C GLU A 96 -3.07 35.84 -10.12
N GLU A 97 -4.37 36.13 -10.04
CA GLU A 97 -5.05 36.44 -8.77
C GLU A 97 -4.94 35.30 -7.73
N ILE A 98 -5.02 34.05 -8.19
CA ILE A 98 -4.90 32.88 -7.31
C ILE A 98 -3.44 32.67 -6.92
N LYS A 99 -2.53 32.84 -7.87
CA LYS A 99 -1.09 32.73 -7.65
C LYS A 99 -0.59 33.75 -6.63
N ASP A 100 -1.07 35.00 -6.70
CA ASP A 100 -0.78 36.05 -5.72
C ASP A 100 -1.32 35.74 -4.32
N LYS A 101 -2.45 35.04 -4.24
CA LYS A 101 -3.02 34.59 -2.97
C LYS A 101 -2.23 33.43 -2.38
N ILE A 102 -1.93 32.40 -3.17
CA ILE A 102 -1.25 31.19 -2.73
C ILE A 102 0.22 31.45 -2.38
N SER A 103 0.89 32.35 -3.10
CA SER A 103 2.28 32.73 -2.82
C SER A 103 2.49 33.45 -1.47
N LYS A 104 1.41 33.86 -0.79
CA LYS A 104 1.46 34.46 0.55
C LYS A 104 1.16 33.45 1.66
N MET A 105 0.71 32.25 1.31
CA MET A 105 0.31 31.22 2.26
C MET A 105 1.49 30.32 2.64
N ARG A 106 1.47 29.86 3.89
CA ARG A 106 2.38 28.86 4.44
C ARG A 106 1.67 27.51 4.59
N VAL A 107 2.34 26.45 4.12
CA VAL A 107 1.85 25.08 4.19
C VAL A 107 2.75 24.24 5.06
N LEU A 108 2.15 23.42 5.93
CA LEU A 108 2.86 22.44 6.74
C LEU A 108 2.38 21.03 6.43
N ASP A 109 3.35 20.13 6.26
CA ASP A 109 3.14 18.69 6.36
C ASP A 109 4.05 18.12 7.46
N PRO A 110 3.51 17.78 8.65
CA PRO A 110 4.30 17.28 9.77
C PRO A 110 4.53 15.76 9.76
N PHE A 111 4.02 15.05 8.75
CA PHE A 111 4.26 13.63 8.49
C PHE A 111 4.61 13.44 7.01
N ALA A 112 5.62 14.18 6.57
CA ALA A 112 5.87 14.39 5.14
C ALA A 112 6.28 13.12 4.38
N GLY A 113 6.79 12.09 5.07
CA GLY A 113 7.16 10.81 4.48
C GLY A 113 8.12 10.99 3.31
N TYR A 114 7.66 10.64 2.10
CA TYR A 114 8.45 10.77 0.87
C TYR A 114 8.19 12.06 0.08
N GLY A 115 7.49 13.04 0.66
CA GLY A 115 7.43 14.41 0.15
C GLY A 115 6.39 14.70 -0.93
N SER A 116 5.40 13.83 -1.16
CA SER A 116 4.41 14.04 -2.23
C SER A 116 3.54 15.29 -2.02
N ILE A 117 3.09 15.55 -0.78
CA ILE A 117 2.31 16.74 -0.43
C ILE A 117 3.15 18.02 -0.54
N PRO A 118 4.31 18.16 0.13
CA PRO A 118 5.12 19.37 0.01
C PRO A 118 5.65 19.61 -1.41
N LEU A 119 5.93 18.57 -2.22
CA LEU A 119 6.29 18.73 -3.62
C LEU A 119 5.18 19.42 -4.42
N GLU A 120 3.92 19.00 -4.26
CA GLU A 120 2.80 19.66 -4.96
C GLU A 120 2.50 21.06 -4.40
N ALA A 121 2.76 21.30 -3.12
CA ALA A 121 2.68 22.65 -2.56
C ALA A 121 3.70 23.59 -3.25
N LEU A 122 4.94 23.14 -3.44
CA LEU A 122 5.93 23.89 -4.21
C LEU A 122 5.47 24.12 -5.65
N ARG A 123 4.94 23.09 -6.32
CA ARG A 123 4.49 23.20 -7.72
C ARG A 123 3.29 24.13 -7.89
N LEU A 124 2.41 24.23 -6.89
CA LEU A 124 1.30 25.18 -6.85
C LEU A 124 1.75 26.63 -6.57
N GLY A 125 2.98 26.81 -6.11
CA GLY A 125 3.57 28.13 -5.84
C GLY A 125 3.24 28.70 -4.47
N PHE A 126 2.99 27.85 -3.46
CA PHE A 126 2.87 28.30 -2.07
C PHE A 126 4.14 29.02 -1.62
N GLY A 127 4.00 30.10 -0.86
CA GLY A 127 5.11 30.98 -0.49
C GLY A 127 6.16 30.31 0.37
N GLU A 128 5.70 29.58 1.39
CA GLU A 128 6.55 28.80 2.27
C GLU A 128 5.94 27.41 2.47
N VAL A 129 6.74 26.39 2.22
CA VAL A 129 6.38 24.99 2.43
C VAL A 129 7.30 24.42 3.49
N VAL A 130 6.72 23.80 4.53
CA VAL A 130 7.47 23.14 5.59
C VAL A 130 7.11 21.66 5.57
N ALA A 131 8.13 20.82 5.38
CA ALA A 131 8.04 19.38 5.51
C ALA A 131 8.76 18.97 6.80
N VAL A 132 8.08 18.23 7.68
CA VAL A 132 8.68 17.74 8.93
C VAL A 132 8.62 16.23 8.96
N GLU A 133 9.69 15.63 9.46
CA GLU A 133 9.77 14.20 9.73
C GLU A 133 10.50 13.91 11.03
N LEU A 134 10.00 12.90 11.76
CA LEU A 134 10.63 12.42 13.00
C LEU A 134 11.86 11.57 12.69
N LEU A 135 11.80 10.81 11.58
CA LEU A 135 12.77 9.78 11.27
C LEU A 135 13.91 10.34 10.40
N PRO A 136 15.18 10.21 10.86
CA PRO A 136 16.37 10.59 10.08
C PRO A 136 16.38 10.10 8.64
N THR A 137 15.95 8.86 8.38
CA THR A 137 15.91 8.31 7.03
C THR A 137 14.97 9.09 6.13
N ALA A 138 13.75 9.38 6.61
CA ALA A 138 12.76 10.13 5.86
C ALA A 138 13.22 11.59 5.67
N TYR A 139 13.81 12.20 6.70
CA TYR A 139 14.42 13.53 6.63
C TYR A 139 15.45 13.65 5.49
N VAL A 140 16.44 12.75 5.42
CA VAL A 140 17.47 12.75 4.35
C VAL A 140 16.82 12.61 2.97
N LEU A 141 15.83 11.73 2.84
CA LEU A 141 15.11 11.52 1.57
C LEU A 141 14.29 12.76 1.17
N LEU A 142 13.70 13.48 2.14
CA LEU A 142 12.99 14.73 1.89
C LEU A 142 13.93 15.85 1.40
N LYS A 143 15.17 15.94 1.94
CA LYS A 143 16.18 16.88 1.42
C LYS A 143 16.45 16.62 -0.07
N ALA A 144 16.60 15.35 -0.45
CA ALA A 144 16.78 14.94 -1.85
C ALA A 144 15.55 15.16 -2.74
N VAL A 145 14.33 15.00 -2.21
CA VAL A 145 13.11 15.18 -3.01
C VAL A 145 12.71 16.65 -3.16
N LEU A 146 13.01 17.49 -2.16
CA LEU A 146 12.44 18.84 -2.05
C LEU A 146 13.50 19.93 -2.02
N GLU A 147 14.43 19.87 -1.07
CA GLU A 147 15.33 20.99 -0.77
C GLU A 147 16.46 21.13 -1.79
N TYR A 148 17.23 20.07 -2.07
CA TYR A 148 18.32 20.14 -3.04
C TYR A 148 17.85 20.47 -4.46
N PRO A 149 16.75 19.90 -5.00
CA PRO A 149 16.24 20.30 -6.31
C PRO A 149 15.81 21.78 -6.35
N ARG A 150 15.19 22.28 -5.27
CA ARG A 150 14.73 23.68 -5.20
C ARG A 150 15.92 24.64 -5.13
N TRP A 151 16.87 24.35 -4.25
CA TRP A 151 18.13 25.09 -4.11
C TRP A 151 18.91 25.11 -5.43
N ALA A 152 19.07 23.96 -6.10
CA ALA A 152 19.79 23.89 -7.37
C ALA A 152 19.10 24.68 -8.49
N VAL A 153 17.77 24.85 -8.46
CA VAL A 153 17.06 25.76 -9.38
C VAL A 153 17.35 27.22 -9.04
N GLU A 154 17.32 27.57 -7.75
CA GLU A 154 17.61 28.91 -7.22
C GLU A 154 19.01 29.40 -7.64
N GLU A 155 20.00 28.53 -7.44
CA GLU A 155 21.41 28.80 -7.75
C GLU A 155 21.76 28.57 -9.23
N LYS A 156 20.79 28.18 -10.07
CA LYS A 156 20.99 27.84 -11.50
C LYS A 156 22.01 26.71 -11.72
N LEU A 157 22.08 25.78 -10.77
CA LEU A 157 22.97 24.62 -10.75
C LEU A 157 22.30 23.32 -11.19
N GLY A 158 20.98 23.31 -11.45
CA GLY A 158 20.22 22.08 -11.72
C GLY A 158 20.85 21.13 -12.75
N ASP A 159 21.20 21.63 -13.94
CA ASP A 159 21.82 20.81 -14.98
C ASP A 159 23.23 20.32 -14.60
N LYS A 160 24.01 21.14 -13.87
CA LYS A 160 25.34 20.77 -13.37
C LYS A 160 25.22 19.67 -12.32
N LEU A 161 24.28 19.80 -11.38
CA LEU A 161 24.05 18.82 -10.32
C LEU A 161 23.65 17.45 -10.89
N VAL A 162 22.73 17.42 -11.87
CA VAL A 162 22.35 16.15 -12.54
C VAL A 162 23.55 15.48 -13.19
N LYS A 163 24.38 16.24 -13.90
CA LYS A 163 25.58 15.73 -14.57
C LYS A 163 26.62 15.24 -13.57
N ASP A 164 26.92 16.02 -12.54
CA ASP A 164 27.93 15.68 -11.54
C ASP A 164 27.50 14.42 -10.76
N VAL A 165 26.22 14.27 -10.39
CA VAL A 165 25.70 13.03 -9.78
C VAL A 165 25.89 11.83 -10.72
N GLU A 166 25.63 11.98 -12.02
CA GLU A 166 25.84 10.93 -13.01
C GLU A 166 27.32 10.54 -13.15
N GLU A 167 28.19 11.54 -13.30
CA GLU A 167 29.63 11.36 -13.51
C GLU A 167 30.31 10.76 -12.28
N TRP A 168 30.03 11.29 -11.09
CA TRP A 168 30.57 10.73 -9.85
C TRP A 168 30.03 9.33 -9.56
N GLY A 169 28.75 9.08 -9.85
CA GLY A 169 28.20 7.74 -9.73
C GLY A 169 28.86 6.72 -10.68
N LYS A 170 29.20 7.12 -11.91
CA LYS A 170 30.00 6.30 -12.84
C LYS A 170 31.41 6.05 -12.30
N ARG A 171 32.11 7.09 -11.83
CA ARG A 171 33.45 6.95 -11.22
C ARG A 171 33.44 5.99 -10.04
N VAL A 172 32.45 6.09 -9.14
CA VAL A 172 32.27 5.15 -8.01
C VAL A 172 32.08 3.72 -8.50
N ALA A 173 31.23 3.50 -9.51
CA ALA A 173 31.02 2.17 -10.08
C ALA A 173 32.31 1.61 -10.73
N GLU A 174 33.06 2.43 -11.45
CA GLU A 174 34.34 2.06 -12.07
C GLU A 174 35.41 1.72 -11.02
N HIS A 175 35.58 2.54 -9.98
CA HIS A 175 36.51 2.26 -8.89
C HIS A 175 36.14 0.97 -8.14
N LEU A 176 34.85 0.74 -7.86
CA LEU A 176 34.41 -0.50 -7.22
C LEU A 176 34.67 -1.73 -8.10
N LYS A 177 34.57 -1.58 -9.44
CA LYS A 177 34.86 -2.65 -10.40
C LYS A 177 36.34 -3.03 -10.43
N GLU A 178 37.21 -2.06 -10.24
CA GLU A 178 38.67 -2.27 -10.21
C GLU A 178 39.22 -2.54 -8.79
N ASP A 179 38.39 -2.45 -7.74
CA ASP A 179 38.79 -2.78 -6.37
C ASP A 179 39.31 -4.24 -6.32
N PRO A 180 40.52 -4.47 -5.79
CA PRO A 180 41.17 -5.79 -5.83
C PRO A 180 40.41 -6.86 -5.07
N ASP A 181 39.65 -6.48 -4.03
CA ASP A 181 38.82 -7.43 -3.27
C ASP A 181 37.50 -7.76 -3.99
N ILE A 182 37.03 -6.88 -4.90
CA ILE A 182 35.73 -7.02 -5.58
C ILE A 182 35.86 -7.63 -6.98
N LYS A 183 36.89 -7.24 -7.74
CA LYS A 183 37.10 -7.64 -9.14
C LYS A 183 37.12 -9.16 -9.34
N GLU A 184 37.62 -9.91 -8.35
CA GLU A 184 37.68 -11.38 -8.40
C GLU A 184 36.36 -12.08 -8.02
N LEU A 185 35.42 -11.35 -7.41
CA LEU A 185 34.17 -11.93 -6.89
C LEU A 185 33.05 -12.00 -7.94
N TYR A 186 33.12 -11.16 -8.97
CA TYR A 186 32.08 -11.03 -9.99
C TYR A 186 32.62 -11.25 -11.40
N GLU A 187 31.85 -11.94 -12.24
CA GLU A 187 32.21 -12.15 -13.64
C GLU A 187 31.55 -11.06 -14.51
N PRO A 188 32.29 -10.34 -15.38
CA PRO A 188 31.79 -9.15 -16.07
C PRO A 188 30.47 -9.30 -16.85
N ASP A 189 30.16 -10.50 -17.34
CA ASP A 189 29.00 -10.82 -18.18
C ASP A 189 27.84 -11.49 -17.42
N VAL A 190 27.97 -11.69 -16.10
CA VAL A 190 26.87 -12.16 -15.24
C VAL A 190 26.06 -10.96 -14.75
N ALA A 191 24.73 -11.05 -14.89
CA ALA A 191 23.83 -10.01 -14.39
C ALA A 191 23.31 -10.32 -12.97
N VAL A 192 22.98 -11.59 -12.72
CA VAL A 192 22.38 -12.06 -11.46
C VAL A 192 22.96 -13.42 -11.08
N TYR A 193 23.28 -13.61 -9.81
CA TYR A 193 23.53 -14.90 -9.21
C TYR A 193 22.30 -15.32 -8.38
N ILE A 194 21.85 -16.56 -8.55
CA ILE A 194 20.79 -17.15 -7.74
C ILE A 194 21.43 -18.11 -6.75
N GLY A 195 21.18 -17.92 -5.46
CA GLY A 195 21.69 -18.75 -4.39
C GLY A 195 20.59 -19.31 -3.49
N THR A 196 21.02 -20.10 -2.51
CA THR A 196 20.17 -20.72 -1.49
C THR A 196 20.97 -20.97 -0.21
N TRP A 197 20.28 -21.38 0.84
CA TRP A 197 20.87 -22.11 1.96
C TRP A 197 21.03 -23.59 1.61
N GLU A 198 22.12 -24.22 2.08
CA GLU A 198 22.22 -25.67 2.20
C GLU A 198 22.34 -26.08 3.67
N VAL A 199 21.80 -27.25 4.02
CA VAL A 199 21.87 -27.80 5.37
C VAL A 199 22.53 -29.17 5.38
N LYS A 200 23.31 -29.46 6.42
CA LYS A 200 23.90 -30.77 6.63
C LYS A 200 22.82 -31.77 7.00
N CYS A 201 22.59 -32.78 6.17
CA CYS A 201 21.57 -33.78 6.40
C CYS A 201 21.95 -34.66 7.61
N PRO A 202 21.07 -34.78 8.63
CA PRO A 202 21.35 -35.61 9.82
C PRO A 202 21.36 -37.11 9.51
N HIS A 203 20.85 -37.53 8.34
CA HIS A 203 20.79 -38.94 7.95
C HIS A 203 22.00 -39.41 7.15
N CYS A 204 22.46 -38.62 6.17
CA CYS A 204 23.54 -39.01 5.26
C CYS A 204 24.81 -38.15 5.37
N GLY A 205 24.80 -37.12 6.23
CA GLY A 205 25.95 -36.23 6.47
C GLY A 205 26.28 -35.24 5.34
N LYS A 206 25.66 -35.38 4.16
CA LYS A 206 25.87 -34.50 3.00
C LYS A 206 25.10 -33.18 3.14
N TYR A 207 25.63 -32.10 2.59
CA TYR A 207 24.90 -30.85 2.45
C TYR A 207 23.88 -30.95 1.31
N THR A 208 22.64 -30.56 1.61
CA THR A 208 21.54 -30.52 0.63
C THR A 208 21.06 -29.07 0.47
N PRO A 209 20.97 -28.54 -0.75
CA PRO A 209 20.39 -27.22 -0.97
C PRO A 209 18.89 -27.22 -0.66
N LEU A 210 18.39 -26.09 -0.14
CA LEU A 210 17.00 -25.85 0.22
C LEU A 210 16.28 -25.02 -0.86
N VAL A 211 15.87 -25.68 -1.94
CA VAL A 211 15.24 -25.04 -3.09
C VAL A 211 13.73 -24.86 -2.85
N GLY A 212 13.32 -23.61 -2.62
CA GLY A 212 11.92 -23.22 -2.46
C GLY A 212 11.17 -23.00 -3.77
N ASN A 213 11.90 -22.73 -4.86
CA ASN A 213 11.36 -22.54 -6.21
C ASN A 213 12.36 -23.07 -7.26
N TRP A 214 11.93 -24.06 -8.04
CA TRP A 214 12.75 -24.63 -9.11
C TRP A 214 12.66 -23.83 -10.41
N TRP A 215 11.72 -22.90 -10.57
CA TRP A 215 11.53 -22.15 -11.80
C TRP A 215 12.50 -20.97 -11.92
N LEU A 216 13.22 -20.91 -13.05
CA LEU A 216 14.07 -19.78 -13.43
C LEU A 216 13.29 -18.79 -14.32
N ALA A 217 12.48 -19.30 -15.23
CA ALA A 217 11.59 -18.50 -16.08
C ALA A 217 10.34 -19.29 -16.48
N ARG A 218 9.18 -18.65 -16.35
CA ARG A 218 7.87 -19.17 -16.77
C ARG A 218 7.04 -18.00 -17.29
N VAL A 219 7.51 -17.41 -18.38
CA VAL A 219 7.01 -16.15 -18.92
C VAL A 219 5.99 -16.44 -20.03
N ARG A 220 4.76 -15.97 -19.85
CA ARG A 220 3.64 -16.14 -20.78
C ARG A 220 3.39 -14.85 -21.56
N LYS A 221 3.06 -14.95 -22.85
CA LYS A 221 2.70 -13.79 -23.68
C LYS A 221 1.32 -13.24 -23.26
N ALA A 222 1.24 -11.92 -23.04
CA ALA A 222 0.06 -11.27 -22.43
C ALA A 222 -1.23 -11.29 -23.29
N ALA A 223 -1.12 -11.41 -24.61
CA ALA A 223 -2.25 -11.26 -25.55
C ALA A 223 -3.12 -12.51 -25.76
N GLU A 224 -2.78 -13.65 -25.16
CA GLU A 224 -3.51 -14.92 -25.32
C GLU A 224 -4.03 -15.42 -23.97
N GLN A 225 -4.88 -14.64 -23.30
CA GLN A 225 -5.69 -15.12 -22.19
C GLN A 225 -6.92 -15.84 -22.74
N GLU A 226 -6.78 -17.11 -23.12
CA GLU A 226 -7.96 -17.97 -23.26
C GLU A 226 -8.47 -18.30 -21.86
N ALA A 227 -9.74 -17.95 -21.57
CA ALA A 227 -10.45 -18.53 -20.45
C ALA A 227 -10.53 -20.04 -20.72
N GLY A 228 -9.83 -20.83 -19.90
CA GLY A 228 -9.88 -22.28 -20.03
C GLY A 228 -11.33 -22.78 -19.87
N PRO A 229 -11.76 -23.78 -20.64
CA PRO A 229 -13.09 -24.37 -20.47
C PRO A 229 -13.27 -24.92 -19.05
N GLU A 230 -14.50 -24.86 -18.53
CA GLU A 230 -14.87 -25.50 -17.27
C GLU A 230 -14.57 -27.01 -17.36
N GLY A 231 -13.60 -27.48 -16.57
CA GLY A 231 -13.15 -28.88 -16.57
C GLY A 231 -11.63 -29.10 -16.53
N GLU A 232 -10.78 -28.07 -16.56
CA GLU A 232 -9.32 -28.26 -16.46
C GLU A 232 -8.86 -28.64 -15.03
N GLU A 233 -7.84 -29.51 -14.93
CA GLU A 233 -7.14 -29.83 -13.68
C GLU A 233 -6.73 -28.56 -12.92
N GLU A 234 -7.05 -28.50 -11.62
CA GLU A 234 -6.77 -27.33 -10.78
C GLU A 234 -5.29 -26.89 -10.90
N GLY A 235 -5.07 -25.66 -11.40
CA GLY A 235 -3.74 -25.04 -11.52
C GLY A 235 -2.99 -25.28 -12.83
N ALA A 236 -3.56 -26.01 -13.80
CA ALA A 236 -3.02 -26.09 -15.15
C ALA A 236 -3.30 -24.79 -15.93
N ARG A 237 -2.35 -24.37 -16.77
CA ARG A 237 -2.48 -23.21 -17.67
C ARG A 237 -1.97 -23.57 -19.05
N LYS A 238 -2.83 -23.50 -20.06
CA LYS A 238 -2.43 -23.56 -21.47
C LYS A 238 -2.18 -22.16 -22.01
N GLY A 239 -1.21 -22.03 -22.91
CA GLY A 239 -0.95 -20.78 -23.63
C GLY A 239 0.43 -20.75 -24.29
N LEU A 240 0.76 -19.61 -24.91
CA LEU A 240 2.06 -19.36 -25.49
C LEU A 240 3.03 -18.77 -24.47
N PHE A 241 4.13 -19.48 -24.22
CA PHE A 241 5.20 -19.09 -23.30
C PHE A 241 6.43 -18.61 -24.07
N THR A 242 6.90 -17.40 -23.78
CA THR A 242 8.13 -16.85 -24.36
C THR A 242 9.39 -17.40 -23.69
N ARG A 243 9.28 -17.90 -22.45
CA ARG A 243 10.36 -18.66 -21.82
C ARG A 243 9.86 -19.66 -20.78
N LEU A 244 10.39 -20.89 -20.86
CA LEU A 244 10.22 -21.98 -19.92
C LEU A 244 11.61 -22.54 -19.56
N ALA A 245 12.11 -22.14 -18.40
CA ALA A 245 13.39 -22.60 -17.85
C ALA A 245 13.26 -22.92 -16.35
N TRP A 246 13.88 -24.01 -15.91
CA TRP A 246 13.88 -24.44 -14.52
C TRP A 246 15.20 -25.15 -14.15
N MET A 247 15.45 -25.23 -12.85
CA MET A 247 16.52 -26.04 -12.29
C MET A 247 16.06 -27.50 -12.17
N ASP A 248 17.01 -28.42 -12.25
CA ASP A 248 16.85 -29.82 -11.90
C ASP A 248 18.03 -30.26 -11.01
N TRP A 249 17.97 -31.47 -10.49
CA TRP A 249 18.97 -32.03 -9.59
C TRP A 249 19.37 -33.45 -10.01
N ASP A 250 20.67 -33.64 -10.17
CA ASP A 250 21.31 -34.95 -10.37
C ASP A 250 22.71 -34.90 -9.75
N HIS A 251 22.76 -35.04 -8.42
CA HIS A 251 23.94 -34.83 -7.56
C HIS A 251 24.53 -33.40 -7.56
N SER A 252 24.20 -32.59 -8.56
CA SER A 252 24.45 -31.16 -8.68
C SER A 252 23.26 -30.47 -9.38
N ILE A 253 23.26 -29.13 -9.37
CA ILE A 253 22.25 -28.35 -10.10
C ILE A 253 22.45 -28.51 -11.60
N LYS A 254 21.35 -28.80 -12.29
CA LYS A 254 21.23 -28.72 -13.75
C LYS A 254 20.25 -27.62 -14.11
N VAL A 255 20.40 -27.08 -15.31
CA VAL A 255 19.46 -26.12 -15.90
C VAL A 255 18.80 -26.79 -17.09
N VAL A 256 17.48 -26.72 -17.13
CA VAL A 256 16.66 -27.09 -18.30
C VAL A 256 16.10 -25.81 -18.87
N ASP A 257 16.47 -25.49 -20.11
CA ASP A 257 15.92 -24.35 -20.86
C ASP A 257 15.20 -24.87 -22.09
N LEU A 258 13.90 -25.16 -21.91
CA LEU A 258 13.13 -25.89 -22.91
C LEU A 258 13.01 -25.12 -24.23
N ASN A 259 13.01 -23.78 -24.17
CA ASN A 259 13.01 -22.94 -25.36
C ASN A 259 14.29 -23.12 -26.18
N ARG A 260 15.46 -23.12 -25.53
CA ARG A 260 16.74 -23.36 -26.20
C ARG A 260 16.86 -24.79 -26.70
N GLU A 261 16.46 -25.78 -25.90
CA GLU A 261 16.49 -27.20 -26.28
C GLU A 261 15.63 -27.51 -27.52
N LEU A 262 14.47 -26.86 -27.64
CA LEU A 262 13.57 -27.03 -28.79
C LEU A 262 13.81 -26.02 -29.91
N GLY A 263 14.82 -25.14 -29.80
CA GLY A 263 15.13 -24.12 -30.81
C GLY A 263 14.01 -23.12 -31.07
N ALA A 264 13.17 -22.82 -30.08
CA ALA A 264 11.94 -22.04 -30.24
C ALA A 264 11.90 -20.79 -29.36
N LYS A 265 11.66 -19.62 -29.97
CA LYS A 265 11.50 -18.33 -29.26
C LYS A 265 10.24 -18.26 -28.39
N ALA A 266 9.22 -19.08 -28.69
CA ALA A 266 8.04 -19.25 -27.87
C ALA A 266 7.47 -20.65 -28.04
N LEU A 267 6.84 -21.19 -27.00
CA LEU A 267 6.32 -22.55 -26.94
C LEU A 267 4.84 -22.53 -26.55
N LYS A 268 3.99 -23.20 -27.34
CA LYS A 268 2.61 -23.50 -26.92
C LYS A 268 2.68 -24.67 -25.93
N ALA A 269 2.35 -24.42 -24.68
CA ALA A 269 2.53 -25.39 -23.60
C ALA A 269 1.31 -25.45 -22.66
N LYS A 270 1.10 -26.62 -22.04
CA LYS A 270 0.29 -26.76 -20.82
C LYS A 270 1.24 -26.84 -19.62
N VAL A 271 1.13 -25.90 -18.68
CA VAL A 271 2.00 -25.82 -17.50
C VAL A 271 1.17 -25.95 -16.23
N ASN A 272 1.51 -26.90 -15.37
CA ASN A 272 0.95 -27.00 -14.02
C ASN A 272 2.08 -26.90 -13.00
N ALA A 273 2.28 -25.72 -12.41
CA ALA A 273 3.34 -25.52 -11.42
C ALA A 273 3.02 -26.11 -10.04
N LYS A 274 1.74 -26.34 -9.72
CA LYS A 274 1.33 -26.98 -8.45
C LYS A 274 1.67 -28.47 -8.48
N GLN A 275 1.43 -29.12 -9.61
CA GLN A 275 1.75 -30.54 -9.82
C GLN A 275 3.20 -30.76 -10.30
N GLY A 276 3.84 -29.75 -10.90
CA GLY A 276 5.24 -29.80 -11.31
C GLY A 276 5.45 -30.42 -12.70
N TYR A 277 4.75 -29.93 -13.74
CA TYR A 277 4.99 -30.39 -15.11
C TYR A 277 4.76 -29.32 -16.19
N VAL A 278 5.40 -29.54 -17.34
CA VAL A 278 5.23 -28.82 -18.60
C VAL A 278 4.91 -29.84 -19.69
N GLU A 279 3.92 -29.56 -20.53
CA GLU A 279 3.59 -30.39 -21.69
C GLU A 279 3.68 -29.56 -22.97
N VAL A 280 4.50 -30.01 -23.93
CA VAL A 280 4.71 -29.37 -25.23
C VAL A 280 4.70 -30.46 -26.29
N GLY A 281 3.88 -30.31 -27.33
CA GLY A 281 3.80 -31.26 -28.45
C GLY A 281 3.51 -32.71 -28.02
N GLY A 282 2.69 -32.91 -26.98
CA GLY A 282 2.36 -34.24 -26.44
C GLY A 282 3.43 -34.86 -25.55
N ARG A 283 4.60 -34.23 -25.38
CA ARG A 283 5.65 -34.67 -24.46
C ARG A 283 5.52 -33.94 -23.12
N ARG A 284 5.55 -34.71 -22.03
CA ARG A 284 5.52 -34.20 -20.66
C ARG A 284 6.92 -34.15 -20.05
N TYR A 285 7.27 -33.00 -19.50
CA TYR A 285 8.50 -32.71 -18.77
C TYR A 285 8.14 -32.49 -17.30
N THR A 286 8.95 -33.04 -16.39
CA THR A 286 8.76 -32.91 -14.95
C THR A 286 9.55 -31.72 -14.43
N VAL A 287 8.92 -30.90 -13.59
CA VAL A 287 9.58 -29.85 -12.82
C VAL A 287 9.47 -30.23 -11.36
N ARG A 288 10.61 -30.25 -10.66
CA ARG A 288 10.64 -30.63 -9.24
C ARG A 288 9.78 -29.70 -8.39
N LYS A 289 9.20 -30.28 -7.33
CA LYS A 289 8.52 -29.53 -6.28
C LYS A 289 9.53 -28.99 -5.27
N PRO A 290 9.21 -27.90 -4.55
CA PRO A 290 10.07 -27.39 -3.48
C PRO A 290 10.46 -28.51 -2.50
N ASN A 291 11.74 -28.55 -2.11
CA ASN A 291 12.22 -29.53 -1.12
C ASN A 291 12.31 -28.92 0.29
N VAL A 292 11.68 -27.76 0.51
CA VAL A 292 11.58 -27.08 1.79
C VAL A 292 10.18 -26.45 1.93
N ASP A 293 9.56 -26.65 3.09
CA ASP A 293 8.27 -26.07 3.46
C ASP A 293 8.32 -25.63 4.93
N ALA A 294 8.51 -24.31 5.13
CA ALA A 294 8.61 -23.71 6.45
C ALA A 294 7.31 -23.83 7.26
N LYS A 295 6.15 -23.80 6.61
CA LYS A 295 4.84 -23.87 7.30
C LYS A 295 4.60 -25.26 7.87
N ARG A 296 5.09 -26.30 7.19
CA ARG A 296 4.99 -27.70 7.62
C ARG A 296 6.21 -28.19 8.42
N GLU A 297 7.19 -27.32 8.63
CA GLU A 297 8.45 -27.63 9.33
C GLU A 297 9.12 -28.88 8.75
N VAL A 298 9.28 -28.91 7.41
CA VAL A 298 9.87 -30.04 6.71
C VAL A 298 10.78 -29.59 5.57
N ALA A 299 11.94 -30.23 5.47
CA ALA A 299 12.76 -30.23 4.26
C ALA A 299 13.05 -31.68 3.84
N THR A 300 13.37 -31.90 2.57
CA THR A 300 13.71 -33.22 2.02
C THR A 300 15.12 -33.18 1.46
N CYS A 301 15.97 -34.11 1.89
CA CYS A 301 17.34 -34.21 1.40
C CYS A 301 17.35 -34.67 -0.06
N LEU A 302 17.99 -33.88 -0.94
CA LEU A 302 18.11 -34.20 -2.37
C LEU A 302 19.10 -35.34 -2.66
N HIS A 303 19.90 -35.76 -1.68
CA HIS A 303 20.84 -36.88 -1.82
C HIS A 303 20.27 -38.23 -1.38
N CYS A 304 19.48 -38.28 -0.29
CA CYS A 304 18.98 -39.54 0.28
C CYS A 304 17.46 -39.65 0.36
N GLY A 305 16.72 -38.58 0.02
CA GLY A 305 15.25 -38.58 0.07
C GLY A 305 14.63 -38.48 1.46
N ASN A 306 15.43 -38.57 2.54
CA ASN A 306 14.91 -38.51 3.91
C ASN A 306 14.42 -37.11 4.31
N GLN A 307 13.42 -37.07 5.19
CA GLN A 307 12.87 -35.85 5.75
C GLN A 307 13.75 -35.29 6.87
N ILE A 308 13.94 -33.97 6.84
CA ILE A 308 14.67 -33.17 7.82
C ILE A 308 13.62 -32.31 8.56
N ARG A 309 13.22 -32.78 9.74
CA ARG A 309 12.17 -32.14 10.55
C ARG A 309 12.67 -31.60 11.87
N PHE A 310 12.65 -32.36 12.97
CA PHE A 310 12.81 -31.79 14.30
C PHE A 310 14.17 -32.11 14.92
N ILE A 311 14.67 -31.20 15.76
CA ILE A 311 15.82 -31.42 16.62
C ILE A 311 15.42 -31.13 18.07
N THR A 312 15.88 -31.99 18.98
CA THR A 312 15.68 -31.84 20.43
C THR A 312 16.82 -31.04 21.05
N PRO A 313 16.66 -30.47 22.26
CA PRO A 313 17.75 -29.82 22.99
C PRO A 313 18.99 -30.71 23.19
N ALA A 314 18.81 -32.04 23.23
CA ALA A 314 19.91 -33.02 23.28
C ALA A 314 20.66 -33.21 21.94
N GLY A 315 20.32 -32.46 20.89
CA GLY A 315 20.95 -32.54 19.57
C GLY A 315 20.49 -33.72 18.70
N ARG A 316 19.49 -34.50 19.15
CA ARG A 316 18.97 -35.65 18.39
C ARG A 316 17.91 -35.21 17.39
N HIS A 317 18.10 -35.61 16.12
CA HIS A 317 17.13 -35.42 15.04
C HIS A 317 16.00 -36.46 15.08
N THR A 318 14.78 -36.04 14.76
CA THR A 318 13.59 -36.90 14.62
C THR A 318 12.70 -36.46 13.45
N VAL A 319 12.02 -37.41 12.83
CA VAL A 319 11.02 -37.14 11.75
C VAL A 319 9.62 -36.96 12.34
N GLU A 320 9.31 -37.72 13.39
CA GLU A 320 8.08 -37.56 14.17
C GLU A 320 8.21 -36.41 15.15
N ARG A 321 7.13 -35.66 15.36
CA ARG A 321 7.11 -34.55 16.32
C ARG A 321 7.29 -35.13 17.74
N PRO A 322 8.32 -34.72 18.50
CA PRO A 322 8.52 -35.19 19.87
C PRO A 322 7.31 -34.86 20.76
N LYS A 323 6.86 -35.83 21.58
CA LYS A 323 5.78 -35.62 22.57
C LYS A 323 6.39 -35.35 23.94
N GLY A 324 5.88 -34.32 24.63
CA GLY A 324 6.28 -33.99 26.00
C GLY A 324 7.73 -33.48 26.14
N GLN A 325 8.36 -33.03 25.06
CA GLN A 325 9.71 -32.46 25.05
C GLN A 325 9.72 -31.23 24.14
N ASP A 326 10.58 -30.26 24.46
CA ASP A 326 10.85 -29.13 23.57
C ASP A 326 11.54 -29.61 22.30
N TYR A 327 11.25 -28.92 21.19
CA TYR A 327 11.86 -29.18 19.89
C TYR A 327 11.89 -27.91 19.06
N GLU A 328 12.79 -27.89 18.08
CA GLU A 328 12.81 -26.87 17.02
C GLU A 328 12.87 -27.54 15.65
N TRP A 329 12.39 -26.86 14.61
CA TRP A 329 12.64 -27.30 13.24
C TRP A 329 14.14 -27.24 12.93
N TYR A 330 14.73 -28.36 12.49
CA TYR A 330 16.17 -28.52 12.27
C TYR A 330 16.75 -27.45 11.36
N VAL A 331 16.05 -27.07 10.29
CA VAL A 331 16.52 -26.01 9.38
C VAL A 331 16.60 -24.66 10.10
N LYS A 332 15.60 -24.31 10.91
CA LYS A 332 15.59 -23.08 11.71
C LYS A 332 16.74 -23.09 12.73
N TRP A 333 16.93 -24.20 13.44
CA TRP A 333 18.07 -24.38 14.34
C TRP A 333 19.41 -24.23 13.61
N ALA A 334 19.58 -24.89 12.46
CA ALA A 334 20.82 -24.87 11.67
C ALA A 334 21.17 -23.45 11.19
N LEU A 335 20.18 -22.65 10.79
CA LEU A 335 20.38 -21.25 10.42
C LEU A 335 20.77 -20.37 11.62
N LYS A 336 20.22 -20.63 12.80
CA LYS A 336 20.69 -19.96 14.04
C LYS A 336 22.14 -20.32 14.36
N GLN A 337 22.53 -21.59 14.15
CA GLN A 337 23.92 -22.02 14.32
C GLN A 337 24.86 -21.33 13.32
N TRP A 338 24.45 -21.21 12.05
CA TRP A 338 25.19 -20.42 11.05
C TRP A 338 25.42 -19.00 11.53
N ASN A 339 24.36 -18.28 11.92
CA ASN A 339 24.47 -16.89 12.34
C ASN A 339 25.36 -16.71 13.58
N THR A 340 25.32 -17.66 14.52
CA THR A 340 26.19 -17.68 15.71
C THR A 340 27.65 -17.92 15.34
N LEU A 341 27.92 -18.89 14.46
CA LEU A 341 29.29 -19.22 14.02
C LEU A 341 29.89 -18.13 13.14
N LEU A 342 29.09 -17.52 12.26
CA LEU A 342 29.48 -16.38 11.43
C LEU A 342 29.99 -15.23 12.30
N GLU A 343 29.23 -14.85 13.32
CA GLU A 343 29.60 -13.80 14.26
C GLU A 343 30.86 -14.14 15.05
N ARG A 344 30.95 -15.37 15.60
CA ARG A 344 32.17 -15.83 16.29
C ARG A 344 33.39 -15.79 15.38
N TYR A 345 33.28 -16.18 14.12
CA TYR A 345 34.39 -16.16 13.18
C TYR A 345 34.86 -14.74 12.87
N LEU A 346 33.92 -13.84 12.60
CA LEU A 346 34.22 -12.43 12.34
C LEU A 346 34.91 -11.79 13.54
N GLU A 347 34.52 -12.14 14.76
CA GLU A 347 35.18 -11.73 16.01
C GLU A 347 36.49 -12.47 16.33
N GLY A 348 36.93 -13.40 15.48
CA GLY A 348 38.16 -14.17 15.70
C GLY A 348 38.04 -15.29 16.73
N ARG A 349 36.82 -15.64 17.17
CA ARG A 349 36.49 -16.70 18.15
C ARG A 349 36.10 -18.05 17.52
N ALA A 350 36.29 -18.20 16.20
CA ALA A 350 36.11 -19.45 15.46
C ALA A 350 37.03 -19.48 14.21
N SER A 351 37.35 -20.69 13.73
CA SER A 351 38.12 -20.91 12.50
C SER A 351 37.24 -20.92 11.25
N LEU A 352 37.84 -20.79 10.06
CA LEU A 352 37.09 -20.87 8.80
C LEU A 352 36.55 -22.28 8.57
N GLU A 353 37.28 -23.30 9.01
CA GLU A 353 36.86 -24.71 8.97
C GLU A 353 35.60 -24.94 9.80
N GLU A 354 35.51 -24.34 11.00
CA GLU A 354 34.31 -24.41 11.84
C GLU A 354 33.09 -23.79 11.14
N VAL A 355 33.25 -22.62 10.50
CA VAL A 355 32.17 -21.97 9.75
C VAL A 355 31.79 -22.78 8.51
N ARG A 356 32.77 -23.33 7.78
CA ARG A 356 32.51 -24.21 6.62
C ARG A 356 31.81 -25.50 7.04
N ALA A 357 32.02 -25.96 8.27
CA ALA A 357 31.38 -27.14 8.84
C ALA A 357 30.04 -26.86 9.52
N ALA A 358 29.56 -25.60 9.50
CA ALA A 358 28.30 -25.20 10.12
C ALA A 358 27.10 -26.01 9.59
N PRO A 359 26.11 -26.35 10.44
CA PRO A 359 24.95 -27.14 10.02
C PRO A 359 24.13 -26.53 8.88
N ALA A 360 24.21 -25.22 8.66
CA ALA A 360 23.73 -24.52 7.48
C ALA A 360 24.80 -23.58 6.93
N ARG A 361 24.79 -23.32 5.63
CA ARG A 361 25.67 -22.33 4.97
C ARG A 361 25.10 -21.87 3.62
N PRO A 362 25.46 -20.68 3.11
CA PRO A 362 25.02 -20.21 1.80
C PRO A 362 25.74 -20.92 0.66
N ILE A 363 25.06 -21.08 -0.48
CA ILE A 363 25.62 -21.65 -1.73
C ILE A 363 25.02 -20.94 -2.95
N LEU A 364 25.78 -20.83 -4.04
CA LEU A 364 25.30 -20.33 -5.32
C LEU A 364 24.84 -21.49 -6.22
N LEU A 365 23.70 -21.33 -6.89
CA LEU A 365 23.07 -22.35 -7.72
C LEU A 365 23.21 -22.06 -9.22
N VAL A 366 22.88 -20.83 -9.66
CA VAL A 366 22.79 -20.46 -11.07
C VAL A 366 23.33 -19.06 -11.31
N LYS A 367 24.05 -18.88 -12.42
CA LYS A 367 24.43 -17.58 -13.00
C LYS A 367 23.46 -17.25 -14.13
N VAL A 368 22.95 -16.03 -14.13
CA VAL A 368 22.10 -15.48 -15.18
C VAL A 368 22.93 -14.50 -16.00
N ARG A 369 23.25 -14.84 -17.25
CA ARG A 369 23.99 -13.99 -18.17
C ARG A 369 23.08 -13.41 -19.24
N VAL A 370 23.62 -12.43 -19.95
CA VAL A 370 22.93 -11.70 -21.01
C VAL A 370 23.70 -11.87 -22.30
N GLU A 371 23.19 -12.71 -23.20
CA GLU A 371 23.82 -13.07 -24.46
C GLU A 371 22.91 -12.61 -25.61
N GLY A 372 23.40 -11.70 -26.47
CA GLY A 372 22.63 -11.25 -27.63
C GLY A 372 21.27 -10.60 -27.31
N GLY A 373 21.08 -10.09 -26.09
CA GLY A 373 19.81 -9.55 -25.62
C GLY A 373 18.81 -10.61 -25.12
N ASP A 374 19.23 -11.86 -24.95
CA ASP A 374 18.45 -12.94 -24.33
C ASP A 374 19.14 -13.44 -23.04
N LEU A 375 18.39 -14.14 -22.19
CA LEU A 375 18.92 -14.75 -20.97
C LEU A 375 19.60 -16.07 -21.28
N SER A 376 20.75 -16.29 -20.65
CA SER A 376 21.30 -17.63 -20.46
C SER A 376 21.39 -17.96 -18.99
N PHE A 377 21.14 -19.22 -18.65
CA PHE A 377 21.18 -19.74 -17.31
C PHE A 377 22.28 -20.82 -17.26
N GLU A 378 23.26 -20.65 -16.38
CA GLU A 378 24.40 -21.56 -16.22
C GLU A 378 24.45 -22.04 -14.76
N PRO A 379 24.57 -23.34 -14.46
CA PRO A 379 24.84 -23.80 -13.10
C PRO A 379 26.14 -23.19 -12.54
N CYS A 380 26.13 -22.78 -11.27
CA CYS A 380 27.34 -22.36 -10.58
C CYS A 380 28.30 -23.54 -10.34
N LYS A 381 29.60 -23.27 -10.41
CA LYS A 381 30.66 -24.24 -10.12
C LYS A 381 31.11 -24.12 -8.66
N PRO A 382 31.79 -25.12 -8.08
CA PRO A 382 32.33 -25.02 -6.71
C PRO A 382 33.21 -23.77 -6.51
N ALA A 383 33.98 -23.36 -7.52
CA ALA A 383 34.78 -22.14 -7.51
C ALA A 383 33.95 -20.85 -7.38
N ASP A 384 32.68 -20.85 -7.79
CA ASP A 384 31.79 -19.69 -7.61
C ASP A 384 31.38 -19.54 -6.14
N THR A 385 31.11 -20.66 -5.47
CA THR A 385 30.82 -20.69 -4.02
C THR A 385 32.06 -20.33 -3.20
N GLU A 386 33.26 -20.67 -3.66
CA GLU A 386 34.52 -20.31 -3.00
C GLU A 386 34.70 -18.79 -2.85
N LYS A 387 34.13 -18.01 -3.79
CA LYS A 387 34.13 -16.54 -3.73
C LYS A 387 33.39 -16.01 -2.48
N LEU A 388 32.40 -16.75 -1.94
CA LEU A 388 31.76 -16.39 -0.66
C LEU A 388 32.74 -16.50 0.50
N TRP A 389 33.61 -17.50 0.51
CA TRP A 389 34.58 -17.70 1.58
C TRP A 389 35.72 -16.68 1.53
N ARG A 390 36.24 -16.36 0.33
CA ARG A 390 37.26 -15.31 0.15
C ARG A 390 36.75 -13.96 0.66
N ALA A 391 35.52 -13.60 0.31
CA ALA A 391 34.88 -12.38 0.80
C ALA A 391 34.71 -12.41 2.34
N LEU A 392 34.39 -13.58 2.92
CA LEU A 392 34.26 -13.74 4.36
C LEU A 392 35.59 -13.57 5.10
N GLU A 393 36.69 -14.13 4.57
CA GLU A 393 38.05 -13.92 5.11
C GLU A 393 38.43 -12.44 5.07
N LYS A 394 38.11 -11.74 3.98
CA LYS A 394 38.33 -10.30 3.88
C LYS A 394 37.52 -9.55 4.94
N LEU A 395 36.24 -9.86 5.10
CA LEU A 395 35.39 -9.26 6.13
C LEU A 395 35.94 -9.47 7.55
N ARG A 396 36.51 -10.64 7.85
CA ARG A 396 37.20 -10.89 9.12
C ARG A 396 38.40 -9.99 9.31
N SER A 397 39.21 -9.78 8.25
CA SER A 397 40.39 -8.91 8.35
C SER A 397 40.05 -7.44 8.61
N MET A 398 38.84 -7.00 8.24
CA MET A 398 38.32 -5.66 8.52
C MET A 398 37.25 -5.64 9.61
N TRP A 399 37.14 -6.69 10.43
CA TRP A 399 36.15 -6.70 11.49
C TRP A 399 36.44 -5.58 12.50
N GLY A 400 35.40 -4.86 12.92
CA GLY A 400 35.52 -3.62 13.69
C GLY A 400 35.54 -2.36 12.85
N ASP A 401 35.60 -2.46 11.52
CA ASP A 401 35.37 -1.33 10.62
C ASP A 401 33.95 -0.77 10.85
N PRO A 402 33.80 0.54 11.13
CA PRO A 402 32.49 1.13 11.41
C PRO A 402 31.52 1.02 10.23
N ASP A 403 32.01 0.78 9.01
CA ASP A 403 31.19 0.60 7.82
C ASP A 403 30.47 -0.76 7.76
N ILE A 404 30.77 -1.69 8.68
CA ILE A 404 30.02 -2.94 8.83
C ILE A 404 28.81 -2.71 9.78
N PRO A 405 27.56 -2.93 9.32
CA PRO A 405 26.35 -2.66 10.12
C PRO A 405 26.08 -3.74 11.18
N THR A 406 26.70 -3.56 12.36
CA THR A 406 26.60 -4.47 13.51
C THR A 406 25.43 -4.17 14.46
N GLU A 407 24.58 -3.21 14.10
CA GLU A 407 23.41 -2.81 14.88
C GLU A 407 22.34 -3.92 14.93
N LEU A 408 21.57 -3.93 16.02
CA LEU A 408 20.49 -4.90 16.23
C LEU A 408 19.22 -4.47 15.50
N PHE A 409 18.47 -5.46 15.01
CA PHE A 409 17.04 -5.28 14.74
C PHE A 409 16.29 -5.05 16.05
N ALA A 410 15.11 -4.42 15.97
CA ALA A 410 14.21 -4.31 17.09
C ALA A 410 13.96 -5.71 17.72
N PRO A 411 14.22 -5.90 19.03
CA PRO A 411 14.18 -7.21 19.68
C PRO A 411 12.76 -7.69 20.04
N TYR A 412 11.74 -6.96 19.58
CA TYR A 412 10.32 -7.26 19.76
C TYR A 412 9.66 -7.47 18.40
N GLN A 413 8.55 -8.22 18.40
CA GLN A 413 7.75 -8.41 17.19
C GLN A 413 6.67 -7.33 17.11
N MET A 414 6.51 -6.75 15.92
CA MET A 414 5.38 -5.89 15.60
C MET A 414 4.13 -6.73 15.30
N GLY A 415 2.98 -6.06 15.16
CA GLY A 415 1.71 -6.69 14.81
C GLY A 415 1.72 -7.36 13.43
N THR A 416 0.56 -7.42 12.78
CA THR A 416 0.43 -8.12 11.50
C THR A 416 1.17 -7.46 10.34
N ALA A 417 1.46 -6.16 10.40
CA ALA A 417 2.31 -5.48 9.42
C ALA A 417 3.69 -5.12 10.01
N GLY A 418 4.72 -5.20 9.18
CA GLY A 418 6.11 -4.91 9.51
C GLY A 418 6.79 -5.94 10.41
N THR A 419 6.27 -7.16 10.47
CA THR A 419 6.87 -8.24 11.26
C THR A 419 8.30 -8.53 10.79
N PHE A 420 9.29 -8.40 11.69
CA PHE A 420 10.63 -8.93 11.47
C PHE A 420 10.68 -10.43 11.75
N GLY A 421 9.92 -11.20 10.98
CA GLY A 421 9.92 -12.65 11.08
C GLY A 421 11.32 -13.25 10.86
N ILE A 422 12.23 -12.49 10.24
CA ILE A 422 13.60 -12.89 10.00
C ILE A 422 14.44 -13.08 11.28
N THR A 423 14.16 -12.33 12.35
CA THR A 423 14.89 -12.47 13.63
C THR A 423 14.64 -13.84 14.27
N LEU A 424 13.49 -14.47 14.00
CA LEU A 424 13.19 -15.84 14.44
C LEU A 424 14.17 -16.89 13.86
N TRP A 425 14.87 -16.57 12.77
CA TRP A 425 15.84 -17.42 12.10
C TRP A 425 17.30 -17.11 12.49
N GLY A 426 17.52 -16.19 13.44
CA GLY A 426 18.85 -15.80 13.93
C GLY A 426 19.47 -14.59 13.21
N PHE A 427 18.72 -13.88 12.38
CA PHE A 427 19.15 -12.62 11.75
C PHE A 427 18.77 -11.44 12.65
N ASP A 428 19.50 -11.29 13.76
CA ASP A 428 19.29 -10.25 14.78
C ASP A 428 20.12 -8.98 14.56
N LYS A 429 21.07 -8.98 13.62
CA LYS A 429 21.89 -7.83 13.22
C LYS A 429 21.86 -7.59 11.72
N PHE A 430 21.97 -6.32 11.27
CA PHE A 430 21.81 -5.95 9.86
C PHE A 430 22.80 -6.63 8.92
N TYR A 431 24.08 -6.74 9.29
CA TYR A 431 25.09 -7.40 8.45
C TYR A 431 24.76 -8.88 8.15
N LYS A 432 23.96 -9.55 9.00
CA LYS A 432 23.57 -10.95 8.82
C LYS A 432 22.60 -11.15 7.65
N LEU A 433 21.92 -10.10 7.16
CA LEU A 433 21.01 -10.19 6.01
C LEU A 433 21.73 -10.44 4.68
N PHE A 434 23.04 -10.27 4.65
CA PHE A 434 23.86 -10.30 3.44
C PHE A 434 24.73 -11.55 3.42
N ASN A 435 24.90 -12.14 2.25
CA ASN A 435 25.98 -13.11 2.09
C ASN A 435 27.34 -12.35 2.13
N PRO A 436 28.47 -13.03 2.37
CA PRO A 436 29.76 -12.34 2.51
C PRO A 436 30.17 -11.47 1.31
N ARG A 437 29.85 -11.87 0.07
CA ARG A 437 30.13 -11.07 -1.13
C ARG A 437 29.31 -9.80 -1.17
N GLN A 438 28.00 -9.92 -0.92
CA GLN A 438 27.08 -8.78 -0.84
C GLN A 438 27.55 -7.77 0.21
N LEU A 439 27.85 -8.24 1.43
CA LEU A 439 28.26 -7.38 2.54
C LEU A 439 29.55 -6.62 2.23
N LEU A 440 30.59 -7.33 1.77
CA LEU A 440 31.88 -6.71 1.43
C LEU A 440 31.71 -5.66 0.32
N THR A 441 30.91 -5.97 -0.69
CA THR A 441 30.63 -5.06 -1.81
C THR A 441 29.96 -3.77 -1.32
N LEU A 442 28.96 -3.87 -0.44
CA LEU A 442 28.25 -2.70 0.11
C LEU A 442 29.16 -1.85 1.01
N VAL A 443 29.99 -2.49 1.84
CA VAL A 443 30.99 -1.79 2.68
C VAL A 443 31.95 -0.97 1.81
N LYS A 444 32.50 -1.58 0.75
CA LYS A 444 33.40 -0.89 -0.19
C LYS A 444 32.68 0.23 -0.94
N LEU A 445 31.45 -0.01 -1.39
CA LEU A 445 30.66 0.97 -2.11
C LEU A 445 30.39 2.22 -1.26
N VAL A 446 30.04 2.05 0.01
CA VAL A 446 29.80 3.18 0.93
C VAL A 446 31.07 3.99 1.18
N LYS A 447 32.23 3.34 1.34
CA LYS A 447 33.53 4.03 1.44
C LYS A 447 33.83 4.88 0.21
N LEU A 448 33.57 4.34 -0.99
CA LEU A 448 33.77 5.06 -2.25
C LEU A 448 32.80 6.24 -2.43
N VAL A 449 31.54 6.11 -1.98
CA VAL A 449 30.59 7.23 -1.97
C VAL A 449 31.06 8.34 -1.02
N ARG A 450 31.53 7.98 0.18
CA ARG A 450 32.11 8.95 1.14
C ARG A 450 33.33 9.66 0.54
N GLU A 451 34.22 8.92 -0.12
CA GLU A 451 35.38 9.49 -0.80
C GLU A 451 34.98 10.43 -1.95
N ALA A 452 33.96 10.05 -2.73
CA ALA A 452 33.43 10.90 -3.80
C ALA A 452 32.97 12.25 -3.26
N GLY A 453 32.27 12.29 -2.11
CA GLY A 453 31.89 13.55 -1.46
C GLY A 453 33.09 14.45 -1.15
N LYS A 454 34.16 13.89 -0.56
CA LYS A 454 35.39 14.66 -0.28
C LYS A 454 35.99 15.26 -1.54
N ARG A 455 36.08 14.45 -2.60
CA ARG A 455 36.67 14.87 -3.87
C ARG A 455 35.80 15.86 -4.64
N VAL A 456 34.47 15.78 -4.53
CA VAL A 456 33.55 16.80 -5.08
C VAL A 456 33.84 18.16 -4.43
N GLU A 457 33.96 18.18 -3.10
CA GLU A 457 34.25 19.40 -2.34
C GLU A 457 35.62 19.99 -2.74
N GLU A 458 36.66 19.16 -2.81
CA GLU A 458 37.99 19.56 -3.29
C GLU A 458 37.97 20.11 -4.73
N GLU A 459 37.25 19.46 -5.65
CA GLU A 459 37.09 19.93 -7.02
C GLU A 459 36.38 21.30 -7.06
N LYS A 460 35.32 21.51 -6.26
CA LYS A 460 34.60 22.80 -6.23
C LYS A 460 35.42 23.93 -5.61
N LEU A 461 36.18 23.64 -4.55
CA LEU A 461 37.16 24.59 -4.00
C LEU A 461 38.21 24.99 -5.05
N ALA A 462 38.71 24.04 -5.83
CA ALA A 462 39.65 24.31 -6.92
C ALA A 462 39.00 25.08 -8.10
N GLU A 463 37.69 24.90 -8.34
CA GLU A 463 36.89 25.71 -9.27
C GLU A 463 36.64 27.15 -8.74
N GLY A 464 37.04 27.48 -7.51
CA GLY A 464 36.94 28.82 -6.92
C GLY A 464 35.68 29.09 -6.10
N TRP A 465 34.94 28.04 -5.72
CA TRP A 465 33.75 28.16 -4.87
C TRP A 465 34.13 28.51 -3.43
N SER A 466 33.24 29.16 -2.68
CA SER A 466 33.43 29.30 -1.23
C SER A 466 33.39 27.94 -0.53
N LYS A 467 33.90 27.88 0.70
CA LYS A 467 33.92 26.64 1.48
C LYS A 467 32.49 26.15 1.75
N GLU A 468 31.60 27.07 2.08
CA GLU A 468 30.20 26.80 2.38
C GLU A 468 29.47 26.26 1.14
N GLU A 469 29.60 26.93 -0.01
CA GLU A 469 28.95 26.47 -1.26
C GLU A 469 29.51 25.13 -1.74
N ALA A 470 30.83 24.92 -1.66
CA ALA A 470 31.46 23.65 -2.02
C ALA A 470 30.98 22.50 -1.12
N PHE A 471 30.82 22.76 0.18
CA PHE A 471 30.33 21.79 1.15
C PHE A 471 28.86 21.44 0.90
N GLU A 472 27.98 22.43 0.70
CA GLU A 472 26.56 22.21 0.39
C GLU A 472 26.37 21.45 -0.94
N TYR A 473 27.15 21.81 -1.97
CA TYR A 473 27.10 21.11 -3.25
C TYR A 473 27.59 19.65 -3.14
N SER A 474 28.67 19.43 -2.38
CA SER A 474 29.17 18.10 -2.10
C SER A 474 28.16 17.26 -1.30
N GLU A 475 27.49 17.85 -0.31
CA GLU A 475 26.43 17.19 0.44
C GLU A 475 25.33 16.70 -0.51
N ALA A 476 24.82 17.58 -1.39
CA ALA A 476 23.77 17.24 -2.33
C ALA A 476 24.17 16.07 -3.26
N VAL A 477 25.37 16.13 -3.86
CA VAL A 477 25.89 15.04 -4.70
C VAL A 477 25.98 13.72 -3.91
N THR A 478 26.55 13.77 -2.71
CA THR A 478 26.78 12.59 -1.86
C THR A 478 25.46 11.96 -1.43
N VAL A 479 24.43 12.77 -1.12
CA VAL A 479 23.10 12.25 -0.76
C VAL A 479 22.48 11.47 -1.92
N TYR A 480 22.54 11.94 -3.17
CA TYR A 480 22.02 11.16 -4.32
C TYR A 480 22.82 9.88 -4.57
N LEU A 481 24.13 9.89 -4.34
CA LEU A 481 24.92 8.66 -4.44
C LEU A 481 24.57 7.69 -3.30
N ALA A 482 24.32 8.19 -2.09
CA ALA A 482 23.86 7.40 -0.95
C ALA A 482 22.47 6.79 -1.21
N THR A 483 21.51 7.54 -1.79
CA THR A 483 20.20 6.99 -2.17
C THR A 483 20.32 5.90 -3.24
N ALA A 484 21.27 6.04 -4.19
CA ALA A 484 21.58 4.97 -5.14
C ALA A 484 22.10 3.70 -4.44
N VAL A 485 22.92 3.83 -3.38
CA VAL A 485 23.34 2.69 -2.54
C VAL A 485 22.14 2.03 -1.87
N LEU A 486 21.22 2.81 -1.29
CA LEU A 486 20.01 2.28 -0.64
C LEU A 486 19.15 1.48 -1.63
N LYS A 487 18.95 2.03 -2.82
CA LYS A 487 18.21 1.37 -3.89
C LYS A 487 18.89 0.07 -4.31
N HIS A 488 20.21 0.06 -4.47
CA HIS A 488 20.93 -1.17 -4.79
C HIS A 488 20.82 -2.22 -3.67
N THR A 489 20.91 -1.78 -2.41
CA THR A 489 20.90 -2.62 -1.21
C THR A 489 19.58 -3.37 -1.03
N VAL A 490 18.43 -2.71 -1.26
CA VAL A 490 17.12 -3.39 -1.10
C VAL A 490 16.93 -4.55 -2.09
N TYR A 491 17.64 -4.52 -3.22
CA TYR A 491 17.70 -5.59 -4.22
C TYR A 491 18.93 -6.51 -4.09
N ASN A 492 19.72 -6.38 -3.02
CA ASN A 492 20.92 -7.19 -2.75
C ASN A 492 21.01 -7.64 -1.30
N THR A 493 20.09 -8.51 -0.90
CA THR A 493 20.17 -9.24 0.38
C THR A 493 19.94 -10.74 0.12
N MET A 494 20.07 -11.58 1.14
CA MET A 494 19.64 -12.98 1.08
C MET A 494 18.11 -13.14 1.21
N MET A 495 17.35 -12.03 1.21
CA MET A 495 15.88 -11.97 1.30
C MET A 495 15.23 -11.42 0.02
N THR A 496 16.03 -11.16 -1.03
CA THR A 496 15.53 -10.88 -2.37
C THR A 496 15.10 -12.19 -3.03
N TRP A 497 14.22 -12.16 -4.04
CA TRP A 497 13.84 -13.38 -4.75
C TRP A 497 13.59 -13.15 -6.22
N LEU A 498 13.69 -14.24 -6.99
CA LEU A 498 13.37 -14.24 -8.41
C LEU A 498 11.87 -14.41 -8.62
N HIS A 499 11.23 -13.42 -9.23
CA HIS A 499 9.86 -13.51 -9.67
C HIS A 499 9.81 -14.07 -11.11
N SER A 500 9.77 -15.39 -11.20
CA SER A 500 9.96 -16.12 -12.46
C SER A 500 8.72 -16.24 -13.36
N SER A 501 7.53 -15.78 -12.91
CA SER A 501 6.27 -15.95 -13.67
C SER A 501 5.58 -14.66 -14.09
N ASN A 502 6.30 -13.53 -14.11
CA ASN A 502 5.76 -12.27 -14.59
C ASN A 502 5.45 -12.36 -16.10
N PRO A 503 4.26 -11.95 -16.58
CA PRO A 503 3.98 -11.86 -18.03
C PRO A 503 4.92 -10.91 -18.78
N TRP A 504 5.51 -9.94 -18.07
CA TRP A 504 6.39 -8.91 -18.62
C TRP A 504 7.89 -9.29 -18.55
N GLY A 505 8.20 -10.53 -18.15
CA GLY A 505 9.57 -11.00 -17.97
C GLY A 505 9.98 -11.15 -16.49
N VAL A 506 10.87 -12.10 -16.24
CA VAL A 506 11.56 -12.36 -14.96
C VAL A 506 12.06 -11.06 -14.34
N ASP A 507 11.87 -10.88 -13.04
CA ASP A 507 12.40 -9.76 -12.28
C ASP A 507 12.91 -10.20 -10.91
N VAL A 508 13.89 -9.47 -10.37
CA VAL A 508 14.31 -9.63 -8.96
C VAL A 508 13.41 -8.72 -8.12
N SER A 509 12.75 -9.29 -7.13
CA SER A 509 11.91 -8.55 -6.20
C SER A 509 12.72 -8.04 -5.00
N PRO A 510 12.46 -6.81 -4.52
CA PRO A 510 13.19 -6.22 -3.40
C PRO A 510 12.80 -6.86 -2.07
N SER A 511 13.72 -6.79 -1.10
CA SER A 511 13.56 -7.36 0.25
C SER A 511 12.43 -6.73 1.06
N LEU A 512 12.01 -5.51 0.69
CA LEU A 512 10.96 -4.72 1.32
C LEU A 512 9.70 -4.62 0.45
N ALA A 513 9.52 -5.52 -0.54
CA ALA A 513 8.32 -5.49 -1.39
C ALA A 513 7.02 -5.69 -0.59
N ASP A 514 7.12 -6.42 0.52
CA ASP A 514 6.08 -6.54 1.53
C ASP A 514 6.37 -5.57 2.69
N ARG A 515 5.35 -5.24 3.50
CA ARG A 515 5.53 -4.49 4.75
C ARG A 515 6.19 -5.40 5.79
N GLY A 516 7.47 -5.72 5.64
CA GLY A 516 8.25 -6.64 6.48
C GLY A 516 9.44 -7.25 5.73
N ILE A 517 10.29 -8.01 6.44
CA ILE A 517 11.39 -8.78 5.85
C ILE A 517 11.13 -10.27 6.08
N ALA A 518 10.87 -11.01 5.00
CA ALA A 518 10.53 -12.42 5.04
C ALA A 518 11.69 -13.30 4.56
N MET A 519 11.82 -14.48 5.16
CA MET A 519 12.83 -15.47 4.77
C MET A 519 12.57 -15.98 3.33
N GLN A 520 13.59 -15.89 2.48
CA GLN A 520 13.59 -16.46 1.13
C GLN A 520 14.51 -17.68 1.06
N TRP A 521 14.04 -18.72 0.36
CA TRP A 521 14.82 -19.94 0.16
C TRP A 521 15.73 -19.84 -1.05
N ASN A 522 15.27 -19.18 -2.12
CA ASN A 522 16.09 -18.83 -3.27
C ASN A 522 16.30 -17.33 -3.29
N TRP A 523 17.54 -16.90 -3.07
CA TRP A 523 17.91 -15.49 -3.05
C TRP A 523 18.66 -15.06 -4.29
N CYS A 524 18.65 -13.76 -4.57
CA CYS A 524 19.28 -13.18 -5.75
C CYS A 524 20.33 -12.13 -5.36
N GLU A 525 21.47 -12.19 -6.02
CA GLU A 525 22.54 -11.20 -5.94
C GLU A 525 22.73 -10.58 -7.32
N ILE A 526 22.45 -9.28 -7.42
CA ILE A 526 22.62 -8.49 -8.64
C ILE A 526 24.04 -7.95 -8.65
N GLN A 527 24.76 -8.16 -9.76
CA GLN A 527 26.07 -7.57 -9.91
C GLN A 527 26.01 -6.03 -9.90
N PRO A 528 26.88 -5.33 -9.14
CA PRO A 528 26.82 -3.87 -8.98
C PRO A 528 26.96 -3.06 -10.28
N PHE A 529 27.62 -3.63 -11.29
CA PHE A 529 27.98 -2.97 -12.56
C PHE A 529 27.10 -3.37 -13.75
N ALA A 530 26.00 -4.10 -13.52
CA ALA A 530 25.15 -4.55 -14.61
C ALA A 530 24.39 -3.36 -15.25
N GLU A 531 24.88 -2.82 -16.37
CA GLU A 531 24.34 -1.59 -17.00
C GLU A 531 23.40 -1.83 -18.17
N LYS A 532 23.50 -2.98 -18.85
CA LYS A 532 22.76 -3.23 -20.08
C LYS A 532 21.25 -3.26 -19.78
N ARG A 533 20.50 -2.39 -20.48
CA ARG A 533 19.04 -2.46 -20.50
C ARG A 533 18.67 -3.80 -21.10
N LEU A 534 18.19 -4.69 -20.25
CA LEU A 534 17.73 -6.00 -20.68
C LEU A 534 16.43 -5.79 -21.46
N SER A 535 16.49 -6.00 -22.77
CA SER A 535 15.30 -6.15 -23.61
C SER A 535 14.92 -7.63 -23.62
N GLY A 536 13.64 -7.97 -23.50
CA GLY A 536 13.17 -9.36 -23.57
C GLY A 536 12.63 -9.90 -22.25
N VAL A 537 13.13 -11.06 -21.82
CA VAL A 537 12.55 -11.91 -20.76
C VAL A 537 12.99 -11.53 -19.33
N LEU A 538 14.06 -10.74 -19.11
CA LEU A 538 14.44 -10.22 -17.76
C LEU A 538 14.25 -8.71 -17.74
N LYS A 539 13.58 -8.17 -16.72
CA LYS A 539 13.54 -6.72 -16.50
C LYS A 539 14.92 -6.21 -16.07
N THR A 540 15.20 -4.94 -16.37
CA THR A 540 16.50 -4.32 -16.05
C THR A 540 16.82 -4.49 -14.55
N PRO A 541 17.97 -5.11 -14.19
CA PRO A 541 18.32 -5.37 -12.80
C PRO A 541 18.66 -4.06 -12.10
N VAL A 542 18.43 -3.98 -10.79
CA VAL A 542 18.70 -2.76 -10.00
C VAL A 542 20.13 -2.80 -9.44
N SER A 543 21.10 -2.78 -10.36
CA SER A 543 22.52 -2.60 -10.05
C SER A 543 22.79 -1.18 -9.52
N PHE A 544 23.95 -0.94 -8.91
CA PHE A 544 24.32 0.40 -8.44
C PHE A 544 24.37 1.40 -9.60
N ALA A 545 24.98 1.03 -10.73
CA ALA A 545 24.99 1.86 -11.93
C ALA A 545 23.57 2.21 -12.43
N ASN A 546 22.63 1.27 -12.36
CA ASN A 546 21.23 1.52 -12.72
C ASN A 546 20.48 2.34 -11.67
N ALA A 547 20.87 2.24 -10.41
CA ALA A 547 20.36 3.08 -9.34
C ALA A 547 20.76 4.53 -9.58
N VAL A 548 22.05 4.82 -9.86
CA VAL A 548 22.52 6.18 -10.22
C VAL A 548 21.71 6.77 -11.38
N ARG A 549 21.47 6.00 -12.47
CA ARG A 549 20.63 6.47 -13.59
C ARG A 549 19.17 6.76 -13.19
N SER A 550 18.66 6.05 -12.19
CA SER A 550 17.34 6.31 -11.64
C SER A 550 17.31 7.59 -10.83
N GLU A 551 18.34 7.83 -10.01
CA GLU A 551 18.50 9.05 -9.23
C GLU A 551 18.61 10.28 -10.14
N THR A 552 19.44 10.22 -11.18
CA THR A 552 19.63 11.35 -12.11
C THR A 552 18.35 11.67 -12.89
N ARG A 553 17.60 10.64 -13.31
CA ARG A 553 16.28 10.82 -13.95
C ARG A 553 15.26 11.43 -12.99
N ALA A 554 15.26 11.01 -11.74
CA ALA A 554 14.39 11.55 -10.71
C ALA A 554 14.73 13.01 -10.39
N LEU A 555 16.02 13.31 -10.20
CA LEU A 555 16.51 14.66 -9.96
C LEU A 555 16.18 15.61 -11.11
N ALA A 556 16.42 15.21 -12.36
CA ALA A 556 16.05 16.00 -13.53
C ALA A 556 14.52 16.28 -13.59
N TYR A 557 13.71 15.28 -13.22
CA TYR A 557 12.27 15.46 -13.08
C TYR A 557 11.91 16.47 -11.99
N LEU A 558 12.55 16.38 -10.81
CA LEU A 558 12.29 17.28 -9.68
C LEU A 558 12.69 18.71 -9.99
N ILE A 559 13.88 18.94 -10.56
CA ILE A 559 14.34 20.24 -11.06
C ILE A 559 13.31 20.83 -12.03
N THR A 560 12.84 20.04 -13.00
CA THR A 560 11.80 20.49 -13.94
C THR A 560 10.50 20.81 -13.21
N ALA A 561 10.08 19.99 -12.25
CA ALA A 561 8.85 20.16 -11.50
C ALA A 561 8.86 21.47 -10.71
N VAL A 562 9.97 21.81 -10.05
CA VAL A 562 10.08 23.01 -9.19
C VAL A 562 10.65 24.24 -9.92
N SER A 563 11.09 24.12 -11.17
CA SER A 563 11.71 25.21 -11.97
C SER A 563 10.92 26.51 -12.05
N ARG A 564 9.58 26.45 -11.93
CA ARG A 564 8.67 27.60 -12.01
C ARG A 564 8.09 28.00 -10.65
N SER A 565 8.53 27.37 -9.56
CA SER A 565 8.03 27.64 -8.23
C SER A 565 8.75 28.87 -7.63
N PRO A 566 8.02 29.91 -7.21
CA PRO A 566 8.59 30.99 -6.41
C PRO A 566 8.70 30.61 -4.92
N GLY A 567 8.16 29.46 -4.51
CA GLY A 567 8.03 29.05 -3.13
C GLY A 567 9.35 28.65 -2.49
N LYS A 568 9.46 28.89 -1.18
CA LYS A 568 10.56 28.40 -0.34
C LYS A 568 10.19 27.05 0.29
N ILE A 569 11.20 26.23 0.55
CA ILE A 569 11.06 24.93 1.23
C ILE A 569 11.94 24.88 2.46
N ARG A 570 11.40 24.34 3.56
CA ARG A 570 12.15 23.95 4.76
C ARG A 570 11.86 22.48 5.05
N VAL A 571 12.90 21.65 5.10
CA VAL A 571 12.79 20.28 5.59
C VAL A 571 13.36 20.24 7.02
N LEU A 572 12.56 19.79 7.98
CA LEU A 572 12.93 19.77 9.40
C LEU A 572 12.92 18.33 9.95
N LEU A 573 13.98 17.97 10.66
CA LEU A 573 14.01 16.76 11.49
C LEU A 573 13.45 17.11 12.87
N ASP A 574 12.16 16.82 13.10
CA ASP A 574 11.45 17.20 14.32
C ASP A 574 10.25 16.29 14.59
N ASP A 575 9.71 16.36 15.80
CA ASP A 575 8.56 15.57 16.22
C ASP A 575 7.25 16.34 15.96
N ALA A 576 6.31 15.75 15.23
CA ALA A 576 4.99 16.33 14.97
C ALA A 576 4.21 16.69 16.27
N ALA A 577 4.48 16.01 17.38
CA ALA A 577 3.91 16.31 18.70
C ALA A 577 4.53 17.54 19.38
N VAL A 578 5.63 18.09 18.84
CA VAL A 578 6.37 19.21 19.44
C VAL A 578 6.55 20.38 18.45
N LEU A 579 6.99 20.12 17.22
CA LEU A 579 7.25 21.13 16.19
C LEU A 579 8.07 22.32 16.74
N SER A 580 9.19 21.98 17.40
CA SER A 580 10.11 22.93 18.01
C SER A 580 10.79 23.85 16.99
N GLY A 581 11.09 23.33 15.78
CA GLY A 581 11.70 24.08 14.69
C GLY A 581 10.83 25.19 14.11
N LEU A 582 9.53 25.21 14.43
CA LEU A 582 8.56 26.22 14.00
C LEU A 582 8.20 27.26 15.07
N LYS A 583 8.60 27.06 16.33
CA LYS A 583 8.31 27.98 17.45
C LYS A 583 6.83 28.44 17.44
N ASP A 584 6.54 29.73 17.28
CA ASP A 584 5.17 30.28 17.24
C ASP A 584 4.75 30.75 15.83
N GLU A 585 5.44 30.29 14.79
CA GLU A 585 5.13 30.63 13.39
C GLU A 585 3.70 30.18 13.02
N LYS A 586 2.91 31.09 12.42
CA LYS A 586 1.54 30.79 12.01
C LYS A 586 1.50 30.12 10.64
N ILE A 587 0.68 29.07 10.54
CA ILE A 587 0.49 28.24 9.34
C ILE A 587 -0.94 28.42 8.81
N ASP A 588 -1.09 28.69 7.52
CA ASP A 588 -2.40 28.87 6.89
C ASP A 588 -3.10 27.52 6.64
N ILE A 589 -2.35 26.53 6.17
CA ILE A 589 -2.89 25.22 5.79
C ILE A 589 -1.95 24.11 6.27
N VAL A 590 -2.49 23.15 7.00
CA VAL A 590 -1.81 21.89 7.31
C VAL A 590 -2.44 20.80 6.45
N VAL A 591 -1.68 20.16 5.57
CA VAL A 591 -2.14 18.98 4.81
C VAL A 591 -1.18 17.84 5.10
N THR A 592 -1.70 16.71 5.56
CA THR A 592 -0.82 15.63 6.03
C THR A 592 -1.46 14.24 5.98
N ASP A 593 -0.63 13.22 6.06
CA ASP A 593 -0.98 11.80 6.04
C ASP A 593 -0.41 11.13 7.29
N PRO A 594 -1.09 11.23 8.45
CA PRO A 594 -0.57 10.68 9.69
C PRO A 594 -0.46 9.14 9.60
N PRO A 595 0.53 8.52 10.25
CA PRO A 595 0.66 7.06 10.24
C PRO A 595 -0.58 6.35 10.81
N TYR A 596 -0.88 5.17 10.26
CA TYR A 596 -2.09 4.41 10.61
C TYR A 596 -1.76 3.23 11.51
N ARG A 597 -2.23 3.23 12.76
CA ARG A 597 -2.18 2.10 13.69
C ARG A 597 -0.89 1.27 13.55
N ASP A 598 -1.01 -0.02 13.23
CA ASP A 598 0.07 -0.97 13.02
C ASP A 598 0.34 -1.23 11.53
N ASP A 599 0.00 -0.29 10.63
CA ASP A 599 0.05 -0.46 9.17
C ASP A 599 1.48 -0.53 8.62
N VAL A 600 2.37 0.34 9.11
CA VAL A 600 3.80 0.34 8.78
C VAL A 600 4.59 0.81 10.01
N PRO A 601 5.49 -0.02 10.57
CA PRO A 601 6.41 0.42 11.62
C PRO A 601 7.65 1.08 11.00
N TYR A 602 7.57 2.38 10.76
CA TYR A 602 8.59 3.11 9.98
C TYR A 602 9.94 3.15 10.70
N SER A 603 9.98 3.38 12.02
CA SER A 603 11.19 3.45 12.83
C SER A 603 12.01 2.19 12.67
N GLU A 604 11.37 1.04 12.84
CA GLU A 604 11.97 -0.27 12.72
C GLU A 604 12.38 -0.59 11.28
N LEU A 605 11.46 -0.47 10.31
CA LEU A 605 11.72 -0.91 8.93
C LEU A 605 12.71 0.00 8.20
N SER A 606 12.64 1.31 8.41
CA SER A 606 13.53 2.26 7.75
C SER A 606 14.96 2.20 8.29
N ASP A 607 15.21 1.51 9.41
CA ASP A 607 16.58 1.21 9.85
C ASP A 607 17.37 0.37 8.85
N PHE A 608 16.67 -0.39 8.00
CA PHE A 608 17.28 -1.05 6.85
C PHE A 608 18.05 -0.06 5.95
N TYR A 609 17.57 1.18 5.83
CA TYR A 609 18.24 2.24 5.07
C TYR A 609 19.17 3.07 5.94
N TYR A 610 18.71 3.43 7.15
CA TYR A 610 19.42 4.30 8.09
C TYR A 610 20.87 3.87 8.33
N VAL A 611 21.08 2.57 8.56
CA VAL A 611 22.42 2.04 8.86
C VAL A 611 23.41 2.27 7.73
N TRP A 612 22.94 2.32 6.48
CA TRP A 612 23.80 2.62 5.32
C TRP A 612 23.92 4.12 5.07
N LEU A 613 22.85 4.90 5.29
CA LEU A 613 22.88 6.37 5.15
C LEU A 613 23.94 7.00 6.05
N LYS A 614 23.93 6.66 7.35
CA LYS A 614 24.91 7.25 8.28
C LYS A 614 26.34 6.93 7.87
N ARG A 615 26.59 5.73 7.34
CA ARG A 615 27.92 5.33 6.85
C ARG A 615 28.30 6.11 5.58
N ALA A 616 27.37 6.34 4.66
CA ALA A 616 27.66 7.09 3.44
C ALA A 616 27.88 8.59 3.67
N LEU A 617 27.20 9.18 4.66
CA LEU A 617 27.15 10.63 4.86
C LEU A 617 28.06 11.15 5.99
N CYS A 618 28.56 10.27 6.85
CA CYS A 618 29.44 10.63 7.97
C CYS A 618 30.91 10.33 7.65
N ASP A 619 31.81 10.97 8.39
CA ASP A 619 33.24 10.66 8.36
C ASP A 619 33.58 9.48 9.28
N VAL A 620 34.80 8.96 9.15
CA VAL A 620 35.37 7.97 10.08
C VAL A 620 36.62 8.56 10.71
N VAL A 621 36.59 8.73 12.03
CA VAL A 621 37.68 9.25 12.85
C VAL A 621 37.95 8.25 13.97
N ASP A 622 39.20 7.84 14.14
CA ASP A 622 39.63 6.86 15.16
C ASP A 622 38.79 5.56 15.17
N GLY A 623 38.41 5.08 13.98
CA GLY A 623 37.61 3.86 13.81
C GLY A 623 36.13 3.99 14.21
N ARG A 624 35.61 5.22 14.35
CA ARG A 624 34.21 5.50 14.69
C ARG A 624 33.58 6.48 13.70
N LEU A 625 32.27 6.42 13.54
CA LEU A 625 31.54 7.40 12.74
C LEU A 625 31.59 8.78 13.43
N ALA A 626 31.81 9.83 12.64
CA ALA A 626 31.86 11.21 13.07
C ALA A 626 30.96 12.10 12.18
N PRO A 627 30.28 13.13 12.73
CA PRO A 627 29.41 14.00 11.96
C PRO A 627 30.13 14.64 10.76
N ARG A 628 29.47 14.67 9.60
CA ARG A 628 29.88 15.45 8.43
C ARG A 628 28.66 16.08 7.75
N PHE A 629 28.00 15.34 6.88
CA PHE A 629 26.77 15.77 6.20
C PHE A 629 25.55 15.38 7.01
N LEU A 630 24.60 16.31 7.15
CA LEU A 630 23.36 16.11 7.90
C LEU A 630 23.59 15.49 9.29
N GLY A 631 24.61 15.97 10.02
CA GLY A 631 25.05 15.38 11.29
C GLY A 631 23.95 15.27 12.35
N GLU A 632 22.99 16.19 12.34
CA GLU A 632 21.81 16.21 13.21
C GLU A 632 20.88 15.00 13.03
N ALA A 633 20.94 14.34 11.87
CA ALA A 633 20.20 13.12 11.58
C ALA A 633 20.80 11.89 12.26
N PHE A 634 22.11 11.90 12.50
CA PHE A 634 22.86 10.72 12.93
C PHE A 634 23.47 10.86 14.33
N PHE A 635 23.52 12.08 14.87
CA PHE A 635 24.17 12.37 16.15
C PHE A 635 23.34 13.32 17.01
N ARG A 636 23.53 13.20 18.33
CA ARG A 636 23.01 14.14 19.34
C ARG A 636 24.15 14.84 20.02
N GLU A 637 24.03 16.16 20.19
CA GLU A 637 24.98 16.93 20.95
C GLU A 637 24.83 16.62 22.45
N VAL A 638 25.93 16.26 23.12
CA VAL A 638 25.95 15.93 24.55
C VAL A 638 27.25 16.47 25.15
N GLY A 639 27.14 17.46 26.05
CA GLY A 639 28.27 17.96 26.84
C GLY A 639 29.45 18.51 26.03
N GLY A 640 29.19 19.19 24.90
CA GLY A 640 30.21 19.72 24.00
C GLY A 640 30.82 18.69 23.03
N GLY A 641 30.32 17.45 23.03
CA GLY A 641 30.64 16.42 22.05
C GLY A 641 29.37 15.84 21.39
N TYR A 642 29.50 14.69 20.74
CA TYR A 642 28.40 14.04 20.03
C TYR A 642 28.23 12.57 20.45
N ARG A 643 26.98 12.13 20.51
CA ARG A 643 26.57 10.73 20.70
C ARG A 643 25.92 10.23 19.41
N GLU A 644 26.43 9.14 18.85
CA GLU A 644 25.82 8.47 17.70
C GLU A 644 24.42 7.96 18.05
N VAL A 645 23.45 8.22 17.16
CA VAL A 645 22.16 7.55 17.13
C VAL A 645 22.36 6.24 16.37
N ARG A 646 22.47 5.13 17.10
CA ARG A 646 22.86 3.84 16.51
C ARG A 646 21.79 3.30 15.56
N THR A 647 20.54 3.32 15.97
CA THR A 647 19.35 2.97 15.16
C THR A 647 18.20 3.91 15.46
N GLN A 648 17.24 4.03 14.54
CA GLN A 648 16.05 4.86 14.73
C GLN A 648 15.10 4.23 15.73
N TRP A 649 14.95 2.90 15.75
CA TRP A 649 14.04 2.26 16.71
C TRP A 649 14.46 2.50 18.18
N GLU A 650 15.76 2.52 18.48
CA GLU A 650 16.26 2.78 19.84
C GLU A 650 15.90 4.19 20.34
N GLU A 651 15.79 5.17 19.45
CA GLU A 651 15.68 6.59 19.79
C GLU A 651 14.28 7.18 19.53
N PHE A 652 13.56 6.69 18.53
CA PHE A 652 12.33 7.32 18.02
C PHE A 652 11.07 6.46 18.14
N ALA A 653 11.19 5.12 18.32
CA ALA A 653 10.04 4.23 18.26
C ALA A 653 8.91 4.62 19.22
N MET A 654 9.23 5.05 20.45
CA MET A 654 8.23 5.46 21.45
C MET A 654 7.53 6.79 21.13
N ARG A 655 8.12 7.63 20.27
CA ARG A 655 7.58 8.91 19.81
C ARG A 655 6.86 8.81 18.46
N GLU A 656 7.22 7.82 17.65
CA GLU A 656 6.52 7.55 16.40
C GLU A 656 5.05 7.23 16.68
N VAL A 657 4.17 7.97 16.02
CA VAL A 657 2.73 7.72 16.01
C VAL A 657 2.48 6.35 15.38
N GLY A 658 2.21 5.34 16.20
CA GLY A 658 1.93 3.97 15.75
C GLY A 658 1.37 3.11 16.88
N LEU A 659 0.57 2.12 16.53
CA LEU A 659 -0.03 1.16 17.47
C LEU A 659 0.83 -0.09 17.51
N SER A 660 1.55 -0.33 18.59
CA SER A 660 2.32 -1.57 18.76
C SER A 660 2.40 -2.02 20.23
N PRO A 661 1.70 -3.10 20.60
CA PRO A 661 1.81 -3.67 21.95
C PRO A 661 3.20 -4.23 22.22
N GLY A 662 3.88 -4.78 21.21
CA GLY A 662 5.24 -5.33 21.34
C GLY A 662 6.27 -4.25 21.65
N ARG A 663 6.18 -3.11 20.95
CA ARG A 663 7.00 -1.92 21.19
C ARG A 663 6.78 -1.40 22.61
N LEU A 664 5.52 -1.16 22.99
CA LEU A 664 5.19 -0.63 24.31
C LEU A 664 5.66 -1.56 25.43
N SER A 665 5.44 -2.87 25.28
CA SER A 665 5.87 -3.88 26.26
C SER A 665 7.38 -3.87 26.48
N PHE A 666 8.16 -3.70 25.40
CA PHE A 666 9.62 -3.68 25.47
C PHE A 666 10.14 -2.46 26.24
N PHE A 667 9.66 -1.26 25.91
CA PHE A 667 10.16 -0.03 26.51
C PHE A 667 9.64 0.22 27.94
N GLU A 668 8.44 -0.24 28.27
CA GLU A 668 7.88 -0.10 29.63
C GLU A 668 8.31 -1.23 30.59
N GLY A 669 8.99 -2.28 30.10
CA GLY A 669 9.48 -3.38 30.92
C GLY A 669 8.38 -4.30 31.47
N GLY A 670 7.24 -4.41 30.78
CA GLY A 670 6.09 -5.19 31.20
C GLY A 670 5.20 -5.63 30.03
N ARG A 671 4.16 -6.43 30.28
CA ARG A 671 3.23 -6.85 29.22
C ARG A 671 2.15 -5.77 29.03
N ALA A 672 2.27 -4.98 27.96
CA ALA A 672 1.25 -4.01 27.60
C ALA A 672 0.00 -4.70 27.00
N SER A 673 -1.19 -4.23 27.36
CA SER A 673 -2.44 -4.66 26.72
C SER A 673 -2.62 -4.00 25.35
N LYS A 674 -3.53 -4.53 24.53
CA LYS A 674 -3.88 -3.90 23.25
C LYS A 674 -4.52 -2.52 23.48
N GLU A 675 -5.30 -2.40 24.54
CA GLU A 675 -5.99 -1.18 24.94
C GLU A 675 -4.99 -0.11 25.38
N ALA A 676 -3.95 -0.47 26.13
CA ALA A 676 -2.88 0.45 26.52
C ALA A 676 -2.09 0.96 25.29
N ALA A 677 -1.72 0.06 24.37
CA ALA A 677 -1.04 0.44 23.13
C ALA A 677 -1.91 1.33 22.24
N ARG A 678 -3.22 1.10 22.24
CA ARG A 678 -4.19 1.92 21.54
C ARG A 678 -4.31 3.32 22.13
N GLU A 679 -4.39 3.45 23.46
CA GLU A 679 -4.44 4.76 24.12
C GLU A 679 -3.13 5.54 23.90
N HIS A 680 -1.97 4.88 23.95
CA HIS A 680 -0.68 5.50 23.62
C HIS A 680 -0.67 6.07 22.20
N PHE A 681 -1.19 5.32 21.22
CA PHE A 681 -1.34 5.79 19.84
C PHE A 681 -2.26 7.02 19.74
N ILE A 682 -3.45 6.98 20.36
CA ILE A 682 -4.39 8.11 20.38
C ILE A 682 -3.75 9.34 21.01
N GLU A 683 -3.00 9.17 22.10
CA GLU A 683 -2.35 10.26 22.81
C GLU A 683 -1.25 10.93 21.99
N LEU A 684 -0.39 10.16 21.31
CA LEU A 684 0.62 10.74 20.40
C LEU A 684 -0.05 11.53 19.27
N LEU A 685 -1.07 10.95 18.61
CA LEU A 685 -1.80 11.62 17.54
C LEU A 685 -2.52 12.89 18.05
N ARG A 686 -3.12 12.84 19.24
CA ARG A 686 -3.77 13.98 19.90
C ARG A 686 -2.75 15.10 20.16
N ARG A 687 -1.55 14.78 20.64
CA ARG A 687 -0.49 15.76 20.88
C ARG A 687 -0.06 16.42 19.58
N SER A 688 0.13 15.65 18.51
CA SER A 688 0.43 16.21 17.19
C SER A 688 -0.66 17.15 16.70
N PHE A 689 -1.93 16.76 16.81
CA PHE A 689 -3.04 17.63 16.39
C PHE A 689 -3.14 18.87 17.27
N SER A 690 -2.94 18.74 18.57
CA SER A 690 -2.94 19.88 19.50
C SER A 690 -1.88 20.90 19.09
N ARG A 691 -0.68 20.42 18.76
CA ARG A 691 0.40 21.29 18.32
C ARG A 691 0.11 21.96 16.98
N MET A 692 -0.41 21.22 16.00
CA MET A 692 -0.85 21.79 14.72
C MET A 692 -1.92 22.88 14.92
N ARG A 693 -2.85 22.69 15.86
CA ARG A 693 -3.90 23.67 16.16
C ARG A 693 -3.34 24.97 16.72
N GLU A 694 -2.30 24.92 17.55
CA GLU A 694 -1.65 26.11 18.11
C GLU A 694 -0.96 26.95 17.03
N LEU A 695 -0.36 26.28 16.05
CA LEU A 695 0.33 26.92 14.92
C LEU A 695 -0.65 27.39 13.83
N LEU A 696 -1.85 26.80 13.74
CA LEU A 696 -2.81 27.16 12.72
C LEU A 696 -3.28 28.62 12.85
N ALA A 697 -3.34 29.33 11.73
CA ALA A 697 -3.97 30.63 11.63
C ALA A 697 -5.47 30.54 11.97
N ASP A 698 -6.08 31.67 12.33
CA ASP A 698 -7.48 31.69 12.76
C ASP A 698 -8.42 31.11 11.71
N ASP A 699 -8.26 31.43 10.43
CA ASP A 699 -9.08 30.88 9.34
C ASP A 699 -8.48 29.63 8.67
N GLY A 700 -7.39 29.10 9.22
CA GLY A 700 -6.66 27.97 8.66
C GLY A 700 -7.39 26.63 8.76
N LEU A 701 -6.91 25.67 7.97
CA LEU A 701 -7.44 24.31 7.89
C LEU A 701 -6.38 23.27 8.24
N LEU A 702 -6.78 22.25 8.99
CA LEU A 702 -6.06 20.97 9.04
C LEU A 702 -6.77 19.99 8.10
N VAL A 703 -6.04 19.37 7.21
CA VAL A 703 -6.56 18.37 6.26
C VAL A 703 -5.73 17.10 6.39
N THR A 704 -6.39 15.99 6.72
CA THR A 704 -5.72 14.70 6.92
C THR A 704 -6.18 13.69 5.90
N TYR A 705 -5.26 12.95 5.31
CA TYR A 705 -5.59 11.68 4.66
C TYR A 705 -5.86 10.62 5.73
N TYR A 706 -6.87 9.78 5.51
CA TYR A 706 -7.16 8.64 6.36
C TYR A 706 -7.66 7.43 5.59
N ALA A 707 -6.93 6.32 5.59
CA ALA A 707 -7.25 5.13 4.79
C ALA A 707 -7.74 3.98 5.66
N HIS A 708 -9.05 3.89 5.93
CA HIS A 708 -9.58 2.70 6.61
C HIS A 708 -11.10 2.49 6.47
N THR A 709 -11.50 1.23 6.27
CA THR A 709 -12.92 0.79 6.20
C THR A 709 -13.48 0.32 7.55
N ASN A 710 -12.63 -0.02 8.53
CA ASN A 710 -13.04 -0.39 9.90
C ASN A 710 -13.46 0.85 10.71
N PRO A 711 -14.67 0.87 11.32
CA PRO A 711 -15.12 1.91 12.24
C PRO A 711 -14.18 2.17 13.44
N GLU A 712 -13.49 1.15 13.96
CA GLU A 712 -12.60 1.33 15.12
C GLU A 712 -11.40 2.25 14.81
N ALA A 713 -10.97 2.27 13.55
CA ALA A 713 -9.90 3.16 13.09
C ALA A 713 -10.41 4.61 13.05
N TRP A 714 -11.66 4.82 12.58
CA TRP A 714 -12.33 6.13 12.66
C TRP A 714 -12.44 6.64 14.08
N GLU A 715 -12.75 5.78 15.05
CA GLU A 715 -12.82 6.16 16.45
C GLU A 715 -11.51 6.80 16.94
N GLU A 716 -10.36 6.22 16.61
CA GLU A 716 -9.05 6.69 17.10
C GLU A 716 -8.70 8.08 16.53
N LEU A 717 -8.84 8.27 15.22
CA LEU A 717 -8.60 9.56 14.57
C LEU A 717 -9.56 10.64 15.10
N ILE A 718 -10.85 10.32 15.17
CA ILE A 718 -11.90 11.24 15.61
C ILE A 718 -11.71 11.60 17.08
N SER A 719 -11.37 10.63 17.93
CA SER A 719 -11.08 10.88 19.34
C SER A 719 -9.86 11.80 19.50
N ALA A 720 -8.75 11.51 18.82
CA ALA A 720 -7.54 12.34 18.87
C ALA A 720 -7.81 13.79 18.43
N GLY A 721 -8.47 13.98 17.28
CA GLY A 721 -8.75 15.31 16.75
C GLY A 721 -9.79 16.09 17.55
N TRP A 722 -10.84 15.42 18.03
CA TRP A 722 -11.79 16.05 18.92
C TRP A 722 -11.14 16.47 20.24
N ARG A 723 -10.38 15.59 20.90
CA ARG A 723 -9.64 15.91 22.14
C ARG A 723 -8.68 17.09 21.95
N ALA A 724 -8.03 17.19 20.78
CA ALA A 724 -7.17 18.33 20.41
C ALA A 724 -7.93 19.66 20.18
N GLY A 725 -9.26 19.63 20.07
CA GLY A 725 -10.09 20.83 19.91
C GLY A 725 -10.55 21.12 18.48
N PHE A 726 -10.42 20.15 17.58
CA PHE A 726 -10.97 20.25 16.23
C PHE A 726 -12.40 19.71 16.16
N ARG A 727 -13.10 20.14 15.12
CA ARG A 727 -14.30 19.51 14.59
C ARG A 727 -14.10 19.18 13.12
N VAL A 728 -14.74 18.13 12.65
CA VAL A 728 -14.81 17.82 11.21
C VAL A 728 -15.76 18.82 10.54
N SER A 729 -15.42 19.25 9.34
CA SER A 729 -16.20 20.18 8.52
C SER A 729 -16.64 19.54 7.19
N ALA A 730 -15.75 18.78 6.57
CA ALA A 730 -16.04 17.98 5.39
C ALA A 730 -15.16 16.72 5.39
N ALA A 731 -15.57 15.71 4.64
CA ALA A 731 -14.71 14.60 4.25
C ALA A 731 -15.17 14.00 2.92
N PHE A 732 -14.26 13.42 2.15
CA PHE A 732 -14.57 12.83 0.84
C PHE A 732 -13.56 11.74 0.48
N PRO A 733 -13.96 10.74 -0.33
CA PRO A 733 -13.07 9.67 -0.74
C PRO A 733 -12.09 10.16 -1.81
N VAL A 734 -10.84 9.71 -1.73
CA VAL A 734 -9.83 9.89 -2.76
C VAL A 734 -9.11 8.57 -3.04
N ALA A 735 -9.01 8.22 -4.33
CA ALA A 735 -8.29 7.04 -4.78
C ALA A 735 -6.79 7.23 -4.53
N THR A 736 -6.20 6.38 -3.69
CA THR A 736 -4.77 6.43 -3.33
C THR A 736 -4.01 5.17 -3.74
N GLU A 737 -4.71 4.11 -4.14
CA GLU A 737 -4.18 2.81 -4.57
C GLU A 737 -4.52 2.48 -6.03
N SER A 738 -3.83 1.49 -6.61
CA SER A 738 -4.01 1.11 -8.02
C SER A 738 -5.31 0.34 -8.26
N ALA A 739 -6.18 0.88 -9.13
CA ALA A 739 -7.44 0.24 -9.54
C ALA A 739 -7.27 -1.16 -10.17
N GLN A 740 -6.05 -1.56 -10.60
CA GLN A 740 -5.81 -2.90 -11.17
C GLN A 740 -5.99 -4.06 -10.17
N ARG A 741 -5.93 -3.82 -8.85
CA ARG A 741 -6.38 -4.84 -7.86
C ARG A 741 -7.92 -4.97 -7.81
N VAL A 742 -8.64 -3.92 -8.22
CA VAL A 742 -10.10 -3.76 -8.06
C VAL A 742 -10.86 -4.28 -9.29
N THR A 743 -10.41 -3.96 -10.51
CA THR A 743 -11.17 -4.24 -11.74
C THR A 743 -11.01 -5.66 -12.29
N ALA A 744 -9.88 -6.34 -12.05
CA ALA A 744 -9.63 -7.68 -12.60
C ALA A 744 -10.55 -8.79 -12.03
N ARG A 745 -11.38 -8.48 -11.03
CA ARG A 745 -12.30 -9.45 -10.38
C ARG A 745 -13.76 -9.00 -10.34
N GLY A 746 -14.12 -7.83 -10.87
CA GLY A 746 -15.49 -7.28 -10.74
C GLY A 746 -15.92 -7.06 -9.29
N LYS A 747 -14.98 -6.72 -8.40
CA LYS A 747 -15.18 -6.52 -6.96
C LYS A 747 -15.27 -5.03 -6.65
N ALA A 748 -16.28 -4.60 -5.90
CA ALA A 748 -16.34 -3.27 -5.31
C ALA A 748 -15.47 -3.25 -4.04
N ALA A 749 -14.15 -3.17 -4.19
CA ALA A 749 -13.26 -3.00 -3.04
C ALA A 749 -13.15 -1.52 -2.65
N LEU A 750 -13.45 -1.22 -1.37
CA LEU A 750 -13.31 0.11 -0.76
C LEU A 750 -11.84 0.44 -0.41
N ASP A 751 -10.91 0.27 -1.35
CA ASP A 751 -9.50 0.69 -1.19
C ASP A 751 -9.36 2.19 -1.54
N THR A 752 -10.14 3.04 -0.85
CA THR A 752 -10.13 4.51 -0.99
C THR A 752 -9.64 5.14 0.30
N SER A 753 -8.69 6.07 0.22
CA SER A 753 -8.43 6.97 1.36
C SER A 753 -9.57 7.96 1.48
N ILE A 754 -9.81 8.49 2.67
CA ILE A 754 -10.78 9.55 2.93
C ILE A 754 -9.98 10.77 3.38
N VAL A 755 -10.19 11.89 2.70
CA VAL A 755 -9.65 13.18 3.11
C VAL A 755 -10.62 13.78 4.12
N VAL A 756 -10.12 14.16 5.29
CA VAL A 756 -10.92 14.76 6.38
C VAL A 756 -10.45 16.19 6.60
N VAL A 757 -11.39 17.13 6.56
CA VAL A 757 -11.15 18.57 6.75
C VAL A 757 -11.58 18.97 8.15
N TRP A 758 -10.63 19.48 8.92
CA TRP A 758 -10.77 19.86 10.31
C TRP A 758 -10.72 21.38 10.48
N ARG A 759 -11.63 21.89 11.32
CA ARG A 759 -11.64 23.28 11.75
C ARG A 759 -11.47 23.40 13.25
N PRO A 760 -10.70 24.38 13.76
CA PRO A 760 -10.66 24.66 15.18
C PRO A 760 -12.03 25.10 15.70
N GLY A 761 -12.38 24.61 16.89
CA GLY A 761 -13.53 25.11 17.65
C GLY A 761 -14.62 24.06 17.88
N ARG A 762 -15.07 24.01 19.13
CA ARG A 762 -16.18 23.19 19.63
C ARG A 762 -16.97 24.04 20.63
N ALA A 763 -18.29 23.93 20.64
CA ALA A 763 -19.14 24.74 21.51
C ALA A 763 -20.36 23.96 22.02
N GLY A 764 -20.81 24.36 23.22
CA GLY A 764 -22.01 23.82 23.84
C GLY A 764 -21.92 22.36 24.29
N GLU A 765 -23.02 21.92 24.88
CA GLU A 765 -23.28 20.55 25.30
C GLU A 765 -24.58 20.08 24.65
N ALA A 766 -24.70 18.79 24.34
CA ALA A 766 -25.92 18.20 23.77
C ALA A 766 -26.07 16.74 24.20
N LEU A 767 -27.29 16.21 24.17
CA LEU A 767 -27.54 14.79 24.39
C LEU A 767 -27.14 13.98 23.14
N ALA A 768 -26.66 12.74 23.33
CA ALA A 768 -26.27 11.87 22.21
C ALA A 768 -27.39 11.69 21.16
N ASP A 769 -28.65 11.60 21.58
CA ASP A 769 -29.82 11.47 20.69
C ASP A 769 -30.14 12.74 19.90
N GLU A 770 -29.85 13.92 20.46
CA GLU A 770 -29.97 15.20 19.73
C GLU A 770 -28.93 15.27 18.63
N VAL A 771 -27.68 14.95 18.97
CA VAL A 771 -26.56 14.91 18.01
C VAL A 771 -26.82 13.90 16.90
N TYR A 772 -27.38 12.72 17.23
CA TYR A 772 -27.75 11.72 16.22
C TYR A 772 -28.82 12.24 15.25
N ARG A 773 -29.86 12.91 15.75
CA ARG A 773 -30.91 13.51 14.89
C ARG A 773 -30.34 14.60 13.98
N GLU A 774 -29.45 15.44 14.51
CA GLU A 774 -28.73 16.44 13.72
C GLU A 774 -27.84 15.79 12.65
N ALA A 775 -27.16 14.69 12.98
CA ALA A 775 -26.34 13.92 12.05
C ALA A 775 -27.15 13.33 10.89
N VAL A 776 -28.33 12.75 11.16
CA VAL A 776 -29.23 12.25 10.11
C VAL A 776 -29.69 13.37 9.19
N ALA A 777 -30.10 14.52 9.75
CA ALA A 777 -30.54 15.66 8.95
C ALA A 777 -29.39 16.27 8.11
N SER A 778 -28.17 16.29 8.67
CA SER A 778 -26.96 16.71 7.96
C SER A 778 -26.63 15.76 6.79
N ALA A 779 -26.70 14.45 7.02
CA ALA A 779 -26.53 13.43 6.00
C ALA A 779 -27.57 13.55 4.88
N GLU A 780 -28.85 13.74 5.22
CA GLU A 780 -29.93 13.92 4.23
C GLU A 780 -29.64 15.11 3.31
N ARG A 781 -29.37 16.30 3.88
CA ARG A 781 -29.04 17.49 3.09
C ARG A 781 -27.81 17.27 2.21
N ARG A 782 -26.75 16.69 2.76
CA ARG A 782 -25.52 16.47 2.00
C ARG A 782 -25.72 15.45 0.88
N ALA A 783 -26.45 14.37 1.13
CA ALA A 783 -26.76 13.38 0.10
C ALA A 783 -27.54 14.01 -1.06
N GLU A 784 -28.49 14.92 -0.79
CA GLU A 784 -29.21 15.67 -1.83
C GLU A 784 -28.28 16.58 -2.65
N GLU A 785 -27.37 17.31 -2.00
CA GLU A 785 -26.38 18.15 -2.68
C GLU A 785 -25.47 17.32 -3.59
N LEU A 786 -24.96 16.19 -3.08
CA LEU A 786 -24.07 15.30 -3.82
C LEU A 786 -24.78 14.64 -4.99
N LEU A 787 -26.04 14.19 -4.82
CA LEU A 787 -26.87 13.67 -5.90
C LEU A 787 -27.08 14.71 -7.01
N LYS A 788 -27.39 15.96 -6.64
CA LYS A 788 -27.53 17.08 -7.60
C LYS A 788 -26.21 17.38 -8.31
N ALA A 789 -25.07 17.21 -7.64
CA ALA A 789 -23.74 17.32 -8.21
C ALA A 789 -23.31 16.09 -9.03
N GLY A 790 -24.19 15.08 -9.18
CA GLY A 790 -23.94 13.89 -10.00
C GLY A 790 -23.07 12.83 -9.33
N TRP A 791 -22.92 12.87 -8.00
CA TRP A 791 -22.27 11.81 -7.25
C TRP A 791 -23.16 10.58 -7.19
N TRP A 792 -22.54 9.41 -7.31
CA TRP A 792 -23.24 8.13 -7.25
C TRP A 792 -22.38 7.06 -6.56
N GLY A 793 -22.98 5.93 -6.26
CA GLY A 793 -22.26 4.76 -5.79
C GLY A 793 -21.61 4.93 -4.41
N VAL A 794 -20.45 4.31 -4.23
CA VAL A 794 -19.68 4.36 -2.98
C VAL A 794 -19.28 5.80 -2.61
N ASP A 795 -18.97 6.64 -3.60
CA ASP A 795 -18.55 8.02 -3.35
C ASP A 795 -19.66 8.84 -2.70
N LEU A 796 -20.90 8.64 -3.13
CA LEU A 796 -22.08 9.25 -2.53
C LEU A 796 -22.26 8.83 -1.06
N PHE A 797 -22.05 7.54 -0.75
CA PHE A 797 -22.16 7.04 0.62
C PHE A 797 -21.09 7.64 1.54
N VAL A 798 -19.84 7.65 1.11
CA VAL A 798 -18.73 8.20 1.90
C VAL A 798 -18.89 9.72 2.08
N GLY A 799 -19.26 10.46 1.03
CA GLY A 799 -19.54 11.89 1.12
C GLY A 799 -20.74 12.21 2.03
N THR A 800 -21.72 11.30 2.12
CA THR A 800 -22.84 11.43 3.06
C THR A 800 -22.41 11.12 4.50
N LEU A 801 -21.63 10.06 4.70
CA LEU A 801 -21.05 9.69 6.00
C LEU A 801 -20.24 10.84 6.59
N ALA A 802 -19.44 11.51 5.78
CA ALA A 802 -18.66 12.68 6.17
C ALA A 802 -19.50 13.77 6.85
N ALA A 803 -20.70 14.05 6.33
CA ALA A 803 -21.57 15.10 6.88
C ALA A 803 -22.15 14.74 8.25
N THR A 804 -22.14 13.46 8.64
CA THR A 804 -22.54 13.04 9.99
C THR A 804 -21.49 13.40 11.03
N LEU A 805 -20.20 13.45 10.65
CA LEU A 805 -19.08 13.66 11.56
C LEU A 805 -19.09 15.07 12.17
N ALA A 806 -19.54 16.08 11.42
CA ALA A 806 -19.57 17.47 11.88
C ALA A 806 -20.49 17.65 13.12
N PRO A 807 -21.76 17.22 13.11
CA PRO A 807 -22.61 17.22 14.31
C PRO A 807 -21.96 16.52 15.52
N PHE A 808 -21.41 15.30 15.34
CA PHE A 808 -20.75 14.57 16.42
C PHE A 808 -19.56 15.32 17.02
N THR A 809 -18.71 15.91 16.18
CA THR A 809 -17.45 16.52 16.63
C THR A 809 -17.58 18.00 17.02
N SER A 810 -18.72 18.64 16.78
CA SER A 810 -18.92 20.08 17.04
C SER A 810 -19.12 20.45 18.51
N ARG A 811 -19.52 19.50 19.36
CA ARG A 811 -19.89 19.73 20.77
C ARG A 811 -18.67 19.64 21.69
N LYS A 812 -18.59 20.47 22.73
CA LYS A 812 -17.54 20.35 23.76
C LYS A 812 -17.76 19.12 24.63
N LYS A 813 -19.02 18.76 24.85
CA LYS A 813 -19.44 17.59 25.63
C LYS A 813 -20.70 17.00 25.00
N VAL A 814 -20.74 15.68 24.90
CA VAL A 814 -21.95 14.95 24.51
C VAL A 814 -22.37 14.10 25.69
N VAL A 815 -23.48 14.46 26.31
CA VAL A 815 -23.99 13.74 27.49
C VAL A 815 -24.51 12.38 27.04
N GLY A 816 -24.02 11.31 27.70
CA GLY A 816 -24.28 9.92 27.32
C GLY A 816 -23.18 9.28 26.46
N ALA A 817 -22.07 9.98 26.19
CA ALA A 817 -20.88 9.42 25.55
C ALA A 817 -19.61 9.87 26.27
N GLU A 818 -18.79 8.93 26.75
CA GLU A 818 -17.50 9.24 27.39
C GLU A 818 -16.42 9.58 26.34
N ASP A 819 -16.45 8.91 25.19
CA ASP A 819 -15.56 9.15 24.05
C ASP A 819 -16.39 9.35 22.77
N ILE A 820 -16.15 10.46 22.07
CA ILE A 820 -16.92 10.80 20.87
C ILE A 820 -16.58 9.89 19.68
N GLY A 821 -15.35 9.38 19.62
CA GLY A 821 -14.92 8.47 18.57
C GLY A 821 -15.73 7.19 18.61
N ARG A 822 -15.98 6.65 19.81
CA ARG A 822 -16.82 5.46 20.00
C ARG A 822 -18.26 5.74 19.56
N LEU A 823 -18.81 6.89 19.95
CA LEU A 823 -20.15 7.30 19.50
C LEU A 823 -20.22 7.40 17.97
N VAL A 824 -19.19 7.94 17.33
CA VAL A 824 -19.09 8.02 15.86
C VAL A 824 -19.03 6.63 15.23
N ALA A 825 -18.18 5.72 15.75
CA ALA A 825 -18.10 4.35 15.24
C ALA A 825 -19.46 3.61 15.34
N GLU A 826 -20.21 3.84 16.42
CA GLU A 826 -21.50 3.21 16.65
C GLU A 826 -22.67 3.87 15.89
N LYS A 827 -22.64 5.19 15.67
CA LYS A 827 -23.81 5.97 15.23
C LYS A 827 -23.65 6.70 13.90
N ALA A 828 -22.44 6.97 13.42
CA ALA A 828 -22.22 7.73 12.19
C ALA A 828 -22.69 6.95 10.94
N TYR A 829 -22.32 5.67 10.84
CA TYR A 829 -22.78 4.80 9.75
C TYR A 829 -24.32 4.69 9.71
N PRO A 830 -25.01 4.40 10.84
CA PRO A 830 -26.47 4.45 10.89
C PRO A 830 -27.07 5.79 10.48
N ALA A 831 -26.49 6.91 10.93
CA ALA A 831 -26.98 8.24 10.57
C ALA A 831 -26.84 8.49 9.05
N ALA A 832 -25.70 8.08 8.47
CA ALA A 832 -25.40 8.25 7.05
C ALA A 832 -26.36 7.45 6.17
N ALA A 833 -26.57 6.17 6.49
CA ALA A 833 -27.46 5.29 5.74
C ALA A 833 -28.91 5.81 5.75
N ARG A 834 -29.40 6.27 6.92
CA ARG A 834 -30.74 6.85 7.04
C ARG A 834 -30.87 8.17 6.27
N GLY A 835 -29.93 9.09 6.44
CA GLY A 835 -29.93 10.35 5.69
C GLY A 835 -29.90 10.12 4.19
N LEU A 836 -29.06 9.20 3.72
CA LEU A 836 -28.99 8.81 2.31
C LEU A 836 -30.29 8.19 1.81
N ALA A 837 -30.91 7.29 2.58
CA ALA A 837 -32.20 6.68 2.25
C ALA A 837 -33.29 7.73 2.06
N ARG A 838 -33.34 8.75 2.93
CA ARG A 838 -34.29 9.86 2.83
C ARG A 838 -34.06 10.72 1.58
N ALA A 839 -32.80 11.04 1.29
CA ALA A 839 -32.44 11.81 0.10
C ALA A 839 -32.78 11.06 -1.19
N LEU A 840 -32.52 9.76 -1.26
CA LEU A 840 -32.87 8.91 -2.40
C LEU A 840 -34.39 8.79 -2.57
N ALA A 841 -35.15 8.65 -1.48
CA ALA A 841 -36.61 8.63 -1.53
C ALA A 841 -37.19 9.94 -2.09
N ARG A 842 -36.65 11.10 -1.66
CA ARG A 842 -37.02 12.41 -2.22
C ARG A 842 -36.65 12.57 -3.68
N ALA A 843 -35.45 12.14 -4.07
CA ALA A 843 -35.01 12.14 -5.47
C ALA A 843 -35.91 11.26 -6.36
N ALA A 844 -36.48 10.21 -5.78
CA ALA A 844 -37.54 9.42 -6.38
C ALA A 844 -38.92 10.12 -6.33
N GLY A 845 -39.02 11.45 -6.18
CA GLY A 845 -40.21 12.28 -6.37
C GLY A 845 -41.38 12.00 -5.42
N GLU A 846 -41.06 11.73 -4.16
CA GLU A 846 -42.02 11.67 -3.05
C GLU A 846 -41.97 12.99 -2.25
N GLU A 847 -42.73 14.01 -2.68
CA GLU A 847 -42.89 15.26 -1.92
C GLU A 847 -43.94 15.10 -0.81
N GLY A 848 -43.59 15.55 0.40
CA GLY A 848 -44.50 15.57 1.55
C GLY A 848 -44.50 14.28 2.36
N GLY A 849 -43.60 14.19 3.34
CA GLY A 849 -43.73 13.31 4.51
C GLY A 849 -44.06 11.83 4.21
N VAL A 850 -43.22 11.14 3.43
CA VAL A 850 -43.39 9.69 3.26
C VAL A 850 -42.73 8.90 4.39
N GLU A 851 -43.43 7.88 4.83
CA GLU A 851 -42.97 6.89 5.80
C GLU A 851 -41.68 6.21 5.30
N GLU A 852 -40.55 6.53 5.94
CA GLU A 852 -39.20 6.02 5.64
C GLU A 852 -39.15 4.47 5.49
N VAL A 853 -38.28 3.94 4.61
CA VAL A 853 -37.88 2.52 4.68
C VAL A 853 -37.10 2.34 5.97
N ARG A 854 -37.64 1.57 6.92
CA ARG A 854 -37.14 1.56 8.32
C ARG A 854 -36.40 0.29 8.68
N SER A 855 -36.86 -0.87 8.19
CA SER A 855 -36.19 -2.13 8.51
C SER A 855 -34.77 -2.14 7.94
N GLY A 856 -33.84 -2.65 8.74
CA GLY A 856 -32.44 -2.70 8.36
C GLY A 856 -32.22 -3.54 7.11
N GLU A 857 -33.00 -4.61 6.93
CA GLU A 857 -32.93 -5.51 5.78
C GLU A 857 -33.36 -4.84 4.48
N ALA A 858 -34.46 -4.07 4.52
CA ALA A 858 -34.94 -3.30 3.38
C ALA A 858 -33.96 -2.19 3.02
N LEU A 859 -33.46 -1.45 4.03
CA LEU A 859 -32.43 -0.43 3.85
C LEU A 859 -31.16 -1.03 3.23
N TYR A 860 -30.70 -2.19 3.72
CA TYR A 860 -29.52 -2.87 3.18
C TYR A 860 -29.73 -3.22 1.71
N TYR A 861 -30.87 -3.84 1.40
CA TYR A 861 -31.20 -4.23 0.03
C TYR A 861 -31.24 -3.02 -0.91
N MET A 862 -31.93 -1.96 -0.50
CA MET A 862 -32.04 -0.71 -1.26
C MET A 862 -30.67 -0.07 -1.52
N LEU A 863 -29.86 0.11 -0.47
CA LEU A 863 -28.55 0.74 -0.59
C LEU A 863 -27.57 -0.13 -1.39
N ALA A 864 -27.57 -1.46 -1.21
CA ALA A 864 -26.77 -2.36 -2.04
C ALA A 864 -27.15 -2.24 -3.52
N LYS A 865 -28.46 -2.21 -3.83
CA LYS A 865 -28.97 -2.04 -5.19
C LYS A 865 -28.57 -0.70 -5.81
N LEU A 866 -28.65 0.40 -5.06
CA LEU A 866 -28.43 1.73 -5.62
C LEU A 866 -26.95 2.14 -5.65
N LEU A 867 -26.15 1.69 -4.67
CA LEU A 867 -24.76 2.13 -4.53
C LEU A 867 -23.73 1.23 -5.22
N LEU A 868 -24.08 -0.03 -5.50
CA LEU A 868 -23.14 -0.99 -6.06
C LEU A 868 -23.49 -1.34 -7.51
N PRO A 869 -22.48 -1.42 -8.40
CA PRO A 869 -22.70 -1.83 -9.78
C PRO A 869 -23.01 -3.34 -9.86
N ARG A 870 -23.81 -3.73 -10.85
CA ARG A 870 -24.10 -5.13 -11.16
C ARG A 870 -22.91 -5.77 -11.89
N SER A 871 -22.52 -6.99 -11.51
CA SER A 871 -21.43 -7.71 -12.19
C SER A 871 -21.89 -8.29 -13.53
N ALA A 872 -21.23 -7.90 -14.62
CA ALA A 872 -21.49 -8.46 -15.95
C ALA A 872 -21.23 -9.98 -15.99
N ARG A 873 -20.25 -10.48 -15.23
CA ARG A 873 -19.91 -11.91 -15.17
C ARG A 873 -20.90 -12.72 -14.33
N ALA A 874 -21.31 -12.19 -13.17
CA ALA A 874 -22.16 -12.94 -12.23
C ALA A 874 -23.66 -12.73 -12.50
N GLY A 875 -24.04 -11.74 -13.31
CA GLY A 875 -25.42 -11.35 -13.56
C GLY A 875 -26.15 -10.79 -12.33
N ARG A 876 -25.41 -10.44 -11.26
CA ARG A 876 -25.90 -9.91 -9.97
C ARG A 876 -24.80 -9.12 -9.28
N ARG A 877 -25.10 -8.41 -8.20
CA ARG A 877 -24.14 -7.65 -7.39
C ARG A 877 -23.26 -8.58 -6.57
N VAL A 878 -21.96 -8.29 -6.61
CA VAL A 878 -20.91 -9.00 -5.86
C VAL A 878 -20.25 -7.97 -4.95
N MET A 879 -20.27 -8.23 -3.66
CA MET A 879 -19.68 -7.43 -2.60
C MET A 879 -18.46 -8.15 -2.07
N ASP A 880 -17.40 -7.40 -1.80
CA ASP A 880 -16.35 -7.90 -0.92
C ASP A 880 -16.81 -7.82 0.55
N ARG A 881 -15.97 -8.30 1.45
CA ARG A 881 -16.27 -8.25 2.90
C ARG A 881 -16.44 -6.81 3.40
N SER A 882 -15.69 -5.85 2.89
CA SER A 882 -15.69 -4.47 3.34
C SER A 882 -17.01 -3.76 3.00
N ALA A 883 -17.46 -3.86 1.75
CA ALA A 883 -18.71 -3.29 1.29
C ALA A 883 -19.91 -3.90 2.02
N ALA A 884 -19.93 -5.22 2.19
CA ALA A 884 -20.99 -5.90 2.92
C ALA A 884 -21.03 -5.46 4.39
N HIS A 885 -19.88 -5.31 5.03
CA HIS A 885 -19.78 -4.89 6.43
C HIS A 885 -20.19 -3.43 6.64
N ILE A 886 -19.75 -2.50 5.77
CA ILE A 886 -20.09 -1.08 5.86
C ILE A 886 -21.60 -0.85 5.70
N LEU A 887 -22.23 -1.51 4.72
CA LEU A 887 -23.68 -1.44 4.56
C LEU A 887 -24.41 -2.08 5.75
N GLY A 888 -23.87 -3.18 6.30
CA GLY A 888 -24.40 -3.82 7.51
C GLY A 888 -24.37 -2.91 8.72
N LEU A 889 -23.24 -2.25 8.98
CA LEU A 889 -23.08 -1.24 10.04
C LEU A 889 -24.04 -0.07 9.85
N GLY A 890 -24.18 0.44 8.62
CA GLY A 890 -25.10 1.54 8.33
C GLY A 890 -26.57 1.17 8.51
N THR A 891 -26.93 -0.08 8.30
CA THR A 891 -28.34 -0.51 8.36
C THR A 891 -28.69 -1.23 9.65
N GLY A 892 -27.70 -1.50 10.51
CA GLY A 892 -27.87 -2.21 11.77
C GLY A 892 -28.13 -3.71 11.60
N VAL A 893 -27.74 -4.31 10.46
CA VAL A 893 -27.95 -5.74 10.17
C VAL A 893 -26.60 -6.41 9.92
N ASP A 894 -26.34 -7.51 10.64
CA ASP A 894 -25.11 -8.30 10.46
C ASP A 894 -25.22 -9.31 9.31
N ASP A 895 -24.06 -9.85 8.91
CA ASP A 895 -23.94 -10.81 7.81
C ASP A 895 -24.67 -12.13 8.11
N LYS A 896 -24.71 -12.55 9.37
CA LYS A 896 -25.44 -13.75 9.82
C LYS A 896 -26.94 -13.60 9.59
N ARG A 897 -27.52 -12.45 9.94
CA ARG A 897 -28.95 -12.17 9.74
C ARG A 897 -29.29 -12.05 8.27
N LEU A 898 -28.46 -11.38 7.47
CA LEU A 898 -28.64 -11.30 6.01
C LEU A 898 -28.59 -12.67 5.34
N ALA A 899 -27.68 -13.56 5.78
CA ALA A 899 -27.58 -14.93 5.29
C ALA A 899 -28.77 -15.79 5.73
N ALA A 900 -29.23 -15.66 6.99
CA ALA A 900 -30.39 -16.39 7.51
C ALA A 900 -31.69 -16.04 6.76
N LEU A 901 -31.83 -14.78 6.34
CA LEU A 901 -32.95 -14.31 5.53
C LEU A 901 -32.75 -14.55 4.02
N ALA A 902 -31.63 -15.13 3.62
CA ALA A 902 -31.24 -15.32 2.23
C ALA A 902 -31.37 -14.03 1.41
N ILE A 903 -30.94 -12.90 1.98
CA ILE A 903 -30.75 -11.64 1.25
C ILE A 903 -29.36 -11.62 0.60
N VAL A 904 -28.39 -12.26 1.25
CA VAL A 904 -27.01 -12.38 0.78
C VAL A 904 -26.54 -13.84 0.87
N GLU A 905 -25.80 -14.30 -0.13
CA GLU A 905 -25.18 -15.63 -0.21
C GLU A 905 -23.64 -15.50 -0.13
N ARG A 906 -22.97 -16.34 0.67
CA ARG A 906 -21.50 -16.31 0.81
C ARG A 906 -20.82 -17.20 -0.23
N GLY A 907 -20.03 -16.61 -1.12
CA GLY A 907 -19.27 -17.30 -2.16
C GLY A 907 -17.76 -17.16 -1.95
N GLY A 908 -17.15 -18.11 -1.23
CA GLY A 908 -15.72 -18.04 -0.89
C GLY A 908 -15.40 -16.84 0.02
N GLU A 909 -14.67 -15.87 -0.51
CA GLU A 909 -14.36 -14.59 0.19
C GLU A 909 -15.40 -13.48 -0.06
N ASP A 910 -16.32 -13.68 -1.00
CA ASP A 910 -17.26 -12.65 -1.48
C ASP A 910 -18.69 -12.89 -0.99
N PHE A 911 -19.49 -11.84 -1.05
CA PHE A 911 -20.92 -11.79 -0.70
C PHE A 911 -21.74 -11.48 -1.95
N LEU A 912 -22.76 -12.28 -2.23
CA LEU A 912 -23.59 -12.20 -3.43
C LEU A 912 -24.99 -11.73 -3.03
N LEU A 913 -25.45 -10.62 -3.58
CA LEU A 913 -26.83 -10.17 -3.34
C LEU A 913 -27.81 -11.13 -4.04
N LEU A 914 -28.77 -11.68 -3.30
CA LEU A 914 -29.83 -12.50 -3.87
C LEU A 914 -30.92 -11.59 -4.44
N GLU A 915 -30.72 -11.22 -5.71
CA GLU A 915 -31.58 -10.35 -6.52
C GLU A 915 -32.02 -11.04 -7.82
N PRO A 916 -33.07 -10.55 -8.50
CA PRO A 916 -33.50 -11.09 -9.79
C PRO A 916 -32.40 -11.01 -10.85
N ARG A 917 -32.11 -12.14 -11.51
CA ARG A 917 -31.12 -12.22 -12.60
C ARG A 917 -31.65 -11.69 -13.93
N GLY A 918 -32.96 -11.77 -14.13
CA GLY A 918 -33.71 -11.24 -15.26
C GLY A 918 -35.13 -10.88 -14.83
N GLY A 919 -35.92 -10.35 -15.76
CA GLY A 919 -37.32 -9.93 -15.52
C GLY A 919 -38.35 -11.05 -15.73
N GLY A 920 -37.90 -12.27 -16.06
CA GLY A 920 -38.78 -13.40 -16.39
C GLY A 920 -39.28 -14.16 -15.18
N ARG A 921 -40.34 -14.95 -15.38
CA ARG A 921 -40.88 -15.84 -14.34
C ARG A 921 -39.85 -16.86 -13.86
N ASP A 922 -39.10 -17.45 -14.78
CA ASP A 922 -38.10 -18.49 -14.47
C ASP A 922 -36.94 -17.94 -13.63
N ASP A 923 -36.53 -16.69 -13.85
CA ASP A 923 -35.52 -16.01 -13.05
C ASP A 923 -35.96 -15.86 -11.58
N LEU A 924 -37.24 -15.51 -11.37
CA LEU A 924 -37.82 -15.36 -10.04
C LEU A 924 -38.03 -16.72 -9.35
N VAL A 925 -38.37 -17.77 -10.10
CA VAL A 925 -38.42 -19.14 -9.56
C VAL A 925 -37.04 -19.61 -9.11
N GLU A 926 -35.97 -19.33 -9.88
CA GLU A 926 -34.59 -19.64 -9.46
C GLU A 926 -34.23 -18.88 -8.18
N LEU A 927 -34.57 -17.59 -8.11
CA LEU A 927 -34.35 -16.76 -6.93
C LEU A 927 -35.10 -17.32 -5.71
N PHE A 928 -36.35 -17.75 -5.86
CA PHE A 928 -37.16 -18.27 -4.78
C PHE A 928 -36.60 -19.57 -4.20
N ARG A 929 -36.08 -20.48 -5.05
CA ARG A 929 -35.40 -21.69 -4.57
C ARG A 929 -34.20 -21.35 -3.69
N LYS A 930 -33.42 -20.33 -4.06
CA LYS A 930 -32.26 -19.88 -3.28
C LYS A 930 -32.68 -19.15 -2.00
N ARG A 931 -33.80 -18.42 -2.04
CA ARG A 931 -34.32 -17.67 -0.89
C ARG A 931 -35.18 -18.50 0.06
N GLY A 932 -35.62 -19.69 -0.35
CA GLY A 932 -36.58 -20.51 0.37
C GLY A 932 -37.98 -19.90 0.42
N LEU A 933 -38.43 -19.28 -0.67
CA LEU A 933 -39.77 -18.68 -0.78
C LEU A 933 -40.71 -19.60 -1.56
N ASP A 934 -41.94 -19.77 -1.07
CA ASP A 934 -43.00 -20.53 -1.73
C ASP A 934 -44.16 -19.60 -2.12
N PRO A 935 -44.45 -19.38 -3.42
CA PRO A 935 -45.53 -18.50 -3.85
C PRO A 935 -46.93 -19.07 -3.60
N ALA A 936 -47.09 -20.38 -3.38
CA ALA A 936 -48.36 -21.02 -3.05
C ALA A 936 -48.69 -20.89 -1.55
N GLU A 937 -47.66 -21.04 -0.71
CA GLU A 937 -47.71 -20.92 0.75
C GLU A 937 -46.80 -19.77 1.25
N PRO A 938 -47.22 -18.50 1.03
CA PRO A 938 -46.37 -17.37 1.34
C PRO A 938 -46.09 -17.20 2.83
N SER A 939 -44.82 -16.98 3.17
CA SER A 939 -44.35 -16.56 4.49
C SER A 939 -43.41 -15.37 4.33
N LEU A 940 -43.57 -14.34 5.17
CA LEU A 940 -42.81 -13.09 5.07
C LEU A 940 -41.90 -12.92 6.27
N ARG A 941 -40.59 -13.14 6.09
CA ARG A 941 -39.58 -12.92 7.15
C ARG A 941 -38.99 -11.51 7.09
N SER A 942 -39.10 -10.83 5.94
CA SER A 942 -38.59 -9.49 5.71
C SER A 942 -39.39 -8.74 4.63
N PRO A 943 -39.28 -7.40 4.53
CA PRO A 943 -39.86 -6.67 3.39
C PRO A 943 -39.26 -7.07 2.04
N VAL A 944 -38.02 -7.56 2.02
CA VAL A 944 -37.38 -8.02 0.78
C VAL A 944 -38.04 -9.31 0.28
N ASP A 945 -38.45 -10.21 1.19
CA ASP A 945 -39.27 -11.38 0.81
C ASP A 945 -40.58 -10.91 0.17
N ALA A 946 -41.25 -9.94 0.80
CA ALA A 946 -42.50 -9.39 0.30
C ALA A 946 -42.32 -8.73 -1.09
N LEU A 947 -41.23 -7.99 -1.31
CA LEU A 947 -40.92 -7.39 -2.61
C LEU A 947 -40.83 -8.46 -3.70
N HIS A 948 -40.00 -9.48 -3.50
CA HIS A 948 -39.80 -10.52 -4.52
C HIS A 948 -41.04 -11.38 -4.74
N MET A 949 -41.87 -11.58 -3.71
CA MET A 949 -43.20 -12.19 -3.87
C MET A 949 -44.13 -11.36 -4.74
N LEU A 950 -44.18 -10.04 -4.52
CA LEU A 950 -44.97 -9.14 -5.34
C LEU A 950 -44.48 -9.13 -6.79
N GLU A 951 -43.17 -9.10 -7.02
CA GLU A 951 -42.60 -9.17 -8.37
C GLU A 951 -43.00 -10.47 -9.07
N TYR A 952 -42.90 -11.61 -8.39
CA TYR A 952 -43.31 -12.90 -8.94
C TYR A 952 -44.80 -12.91 -9.28
N TYR A 953 -45.65 -12.39 -8.39
CA TYR A 953 -47.09 -12.33 -8.64
C TYR A 953 -47.43 -11.38 -9.79
N ALA A 954 -46.76 -10.24 -9.89
CA ALA A 954 -46.97 -9.29 -10.97
C ALA A 954 -46.59 -9.89 -12.32
N VAL A 955 -45.51 -10.67 -12.38
CA VAL A 955 -45.06 -11.37 -13.59
C VAL A 955 -45.97 -12.55 -13.93
N SER A 956 -46.43 -13.31 -12.94
CA SER A 956 -47.10 -14.60 -13.14
C SER A 956 -48.62 -14.50 -13.36
N TYR A 957 -49.26 -13.41 -12.94
CA TYR A 957 -50.71 -13.28 -12.95
C TYR A 957 -51.19 -11.98 -13.60
N GLY A 958 -52.48 -11.90 -13.93
CA GLY A 958 -53.16 -10.66 -14.31
C GLY A 958 -53.47 -9.76 -13.10
N VAL A 959 -53.88 -8.52 -13.35
CA VAL A 959 -54.06 -7.48 -12.32
C VAL A 959 -55.03 -7.88 -11.20
N GLU A 960 -56.19 -8.47 -11.52
CA GLU A 960 -57.18 -8.89 -10.51
C GLU A 960 -56.62 -9.95 -9.57
N GLU A 961 -55.95 -10.95 -10.14
CA GLU A 961 -55.43 -12.09 -9.40
C GLU A 961 -54.15 -11.74 -8.62
N PHE A 962 -53.39 -10.76 -9.12
CA PHE A 962 -52.34 -10.07 -8.35
C PHE A 962 -52.92 -9.33 -7.14
N LYS A 963 -53.99 -8.55 -7.30
CA LYS A 963 -54.61 -7.78 -6.19
C LYS A 963 -55.09 -8.70 -5.06
N LYS A 964 -55.71 -9.84 -5.39
CA LYS A 964 -56.09 -10.85 -4.37
C LYS A 964 -54.87 -11.36 -3.59
N ARG A 965 -53.77 -11.66 -4.28
CA ARG A 965 -52.52 -12.11 -3.64
C ARG A 965 -51.83 -11.00 -2.86
N TYR A 966 -51.87 -9.77 -3.33
CA TYR A 966 -51.38 -8.60 -2.62
C TYR A 966 -52.09 -8.45 -1.27
N GLU A 967 -53.43 -8.54 -1.23
CA GLU A 967 -54.18 -8.49 0.03
C GLU A 967 -53.90 -9.71 0.93
N ARG A 968 -53.72 -10.91 0.34
CA ARG A 968 -53.27 -12.09 1.10
C ARG A 968 -51.92 -11.85 1.78
N LEU A 969 -50.95 -11.26 1.08
CA LEU A 969 -49.65 -10.90 1.68
C LEU A 969 -49.80 -9.81 2.74
N ARG A 970 -50.68 -8.80 2.54
CA ARG A 970 -50.94 -7.78 3.56
C ARG A 970 -51.53 -8.37 4.83
N ALA A 971 -52.43 -9.34 4.71
CA ALA A 971 -52.99 -10.05 5.86
C ALA A 971 -51.92 -10.82 6.64
N LEU A 972 -50.90 -11.36 5.96
CA LEU A 972 -49.78 -12.07 6.59
C LEU A 972 -48.74 -11.14 7.23
N GLY A 973 -48.57 -9.93 6.69
CA GLY A 973 -47.55 -8.99 7.15
C GLY A 973 -47.67 -7.60 6.55
N ALA A 974 -48.67 -6.84 6.98
CA ALA A 974 -48.95 -5.50 6.45
C ALA A 974 -47.73 -4.56 6.52
N HIS A 975 -46.92 -4.65 7.58
CA HIS A 975 -45.68 -3.88 7.72
C HIS A 975 -44.65 -4.24 6.63
N HIS A 976 -44.41 -5.54 6.40
CA HIS A 976 -43.46 -6.01 5.38
C HIS A 976 -43.90 -5.62 3.97
N VAL A 977 -45.18 -5.78 3.65
CA VAL A 977 -45.73 -5.41 2.34
C VAL A 977 -45.71 -3.90 2.14
N GLY A 978 -46.01 -3.12 3.19
CA GLY A 978 -45.91 -1.66 3.17
C GLY A 978 -44.51 -1.18 2.81
N GLU A 979 -43.48 -1.69 3.50
CA GLU A 979 -42.08 -1.36 3.19
C GLU A 979 -41.64 -1.88 1.80
N ALA A 980 -42.10 -3.07 1.38
CA ALA A 980 -41.81 -3.61 0.04
C ALA A 980 -42.33 -2.72 -1.09
N VAL A 981 -43.53 -2.16 -0.95
CA VAL A 981 -44.07 -1.20 -1.93
C VAL A 981 -43.21 0.06 -1.99
N ARG A 982 -42.73 0.55 -0.84
CA ARG A 982 -41.84 1.73 -0.81
C ARG A 982 -40.49 1.43 -1.47
N LEU A 983 -39.91 0.26 -1.20
CA LEU A 983 -38.73 -0.22 -1.92
C LEU A 983 -38.97 -0.23 -3.44
N ALA A 984 -40.09 -0.80 -3.89
CA ALA A 984 -40.41 -0.88 -5.31
C ALA A 984 -40.46 0.51 -5.97
N LYS A 985 -41.04 1.52 -5.31
CA LYS A 985 -41.05 2.90 -5.81
C LYS A 985 -39.66 3.47 -6.03
N VAL A 986 -38.81 3.37 -5.00
CA VAL A 986 -37.44 3.91 -5.05
C VAL A 986 -36.63 3.19 -6.14
N LEU A 987 -36.66 1.86 -6.16
CA LEU A 987 -35.92 1.05 -7.11
C LEU A 987 -36.38 1.27 -8.56
N HIS A 988 -37.70 1.33 -8.81
CA HIS A 988 -38.23 1.60 -10.15
C HIS A 988 -37.75 2.94 -10.72
N ARG A 989 -37.70 3.99 -9.90
CA ARG A 989 -37.28 5.31 -10.36
C ARG A 989 -35.76 5.42 -10.53
N LEU A 990 -34.99 4.89 -9.59
CA LEU A 990 -33.55 5.16 -9.50
C LEU A 990 -32.65 4.09 -10.12
N LEU A 991 -33.10 2.84 -10.27
CA LEU A 991 -32.27 1.82 -10.92
C LEU A 991 -32.03 2.15 -12.40
N PRO A 992 -30.86 1.79 -12.97
CA PRO A 992 -30.61 1.95 -14.38
C PRO A 992 -31.53 1.03 -15.21
N PRO A 993 -31.85 1.37 -16.47
CA PRO A 993 -32.69 0.54 -17.35
C PRO A 993 -32.15 -0.89 -17.57
N THR A 994 -30.85 -1.09 -17.38
CA THR A 994 -30.18 -2.40 -17.50
C THR A 994 -30.41 -3.31 -16.30
N ASP A 995 -30.97 -2.83 -15.19
CA ASP A 995 -31.29 -3.64 -14.03
C ASP A 995 -32.74 -4.18 -14.14
N PRO A 996 -32.95 -5.52 -14.21
CA PRO A 996 -34.27 -6.10 -14.45
C PRO A 996 -35.29 -5.77 -13.35
N GLU A 997 -34.82 -5.52 -12.13
CA GLU A 997 -35.71 -5.21 -10.99
C GLU A 997 -36.39 -3.84 -11.17
N LYS A 998 -35.86 -2.95 -12.02
CA LYS A 998 -36.50 -1.67 -12.36
C LYS A 998 -37.88 -1.88 -12.99
N GLU A 999 -37.97 -2.79 -13.97
CA GLU A 999 -39.23 -3.10 -14.67
C GLU A 999 -40.17 -3.92 -13.80
N LEU A 1000 -39.63 -4.90 -13.05
CA LEU A 1000 -40.39 -5.71 -12.11
C LEU A 1000 -41.10 -4.83 -11.07
N CYS A 1001 -40.36 -3.91 -10.44
CA CYS A 1001 -40.91 -2.95 -9.50
C CYS A 1001 -41.97 -2.03 -10.16
N GLY A 1002 -41.73 -1.56 -11.39
CA GLY A 1002 -42.72 -0.77 -12.14
C GLY A 1002 -44.04 -1.52 -12.37
N ARG A 1003 -43.95 -2.82 -12.69
CA ARG A 1003 -45.11 -3.69 -12.88
C ARG A 1003 -45.89 -3.91 -11.58
N VAL A 1004 -45.19 -4.13 -10.45
CA VAL A 1004 -45.79 -4.22 -9.11
C VAL A 1004 -46.60 -2.98 -8.79
N LEU A 1005 -46.02 -1.79 -8.97
CA LEU A 1005 -46.68 -0.51 -8.68
C LEU A 1005 -47.90 -0.28 -9.57
N SER A 1006 -47.77 -0.54 -10.87
CA SER A 1006 -48.84 -0.43 -11.85
C SER A 1006 -50.04 -1.34 -11.54
N TYR A 1007 -49.77 -2.58 -11.11
CA TYR A 1007 -50.83 -3.55 -10.76
C TYR A 1007 -51.48 -3.23 -9.41
N GLN A 1008 -50.71 -2.68 -8.47
CA GLN A 1008 -51.21 -2.20 -7.19
C GLN A 1008 -52.20 -1.05 -7.36
N THR A 1009 -51.86 -0.04 -8.17
CA THR A 1009 -52.71 1.15 -8.40
C THR A 1009 -53.82 0.92 -9.43
N GLY A 1010 -53.71 -0.13 -10.27
CA GLY A 1010 -54.66 -0.44 -11.34
C GLY A 1010 -54.44 0.34 -12.64
N THR A 1011 -53.38 1.16 -12.72
CA THR A 1011 -53.06 2.00 -13.89
C THR A 1011 -52.52 1.21 -15.09
N GLY A 1012 -52.21 -0.07 -14.91
CA GLY A 1012 -51.72 -0.97 -15.97
C GLY A 1012 -52.80 -1.64 -16.83
N THR A 1013 -54.05 -1.19 -16.76
CA THR A 1013 -55.16 -1.71 -17.56
C THR A 1013 -55.56 -0.70 -18.64
N LEU A 1014 -56.17 -1.17 -19.74
CA LEU A 1014 -56.75 -0.30 -20.78
C LEU A 1014 -57.75 0.72 -20.18
N GLU A 1015 -58.44 0.33 -19.10
CA GLU A 1015 -59.37 1.18 -18.33
C GLU A 1015 -58.65 2.27 -17.51
N GLY A 1016 -57.46 1.99 -16.98
CA GLY A 1016 -56.64 3.00 -16.27
C GLY A 1016 -56.08 4.09 -17.20
N TRP A 1017 -55.83 3.76 -18.48
CA TRP A 1017 -55.49 4.73 -19.52
C TRP A 1017 -56.69 5.57 -19.98
N LEU A 1018 -57.91 5.03 -19.88
CA LEU A 1018 -59.15 5.72 -20.27
C LEU A 1018 -59.74 6.60 -19.15
N HIS A 1019 -59.40 6.35 -17.88
CA HIS A 1019 -59.87 7.15 -16.73
C HIS A 1019 -58.88 8.21 -16.24
N GLY A 1020 -57.71 8.33 -16.88
CA GLY A 1020 -56.69 9.35 -16.60
C GLY A 1020 -56.49 10.37 -17.72
N ALA A 1021 -57.53 10.61 -18.54
CA ALA A 1021 -57.58 11.69 -19.53
C ALA A 1021 -58.18 12.97 -18.94
#